data_AF-A0A935NTM6-F1
#
_entry.id   AF-A0A935NTM6-F1
#
_cell.length_a   1.000
_cell.length_b   1.000
_cell.length_c   1.000
_cell.angle_alpha   90.00
_cell.angle_beta   90.00
_cell.angle_gamma   90.00
#
_symmetry.space_group_name_H-M   'P 1'
#
loop_
_entity.id
_entity.type
_entity.pdbx_description
1 polymer ?
#
loop_
_entity_poly.entity_id
_entity_poly.type
_entity_poly.pdbx_seq_one_letter_code
_entity_poly.pdbx_strand_id
1 'polypeptide(L)'
;MKVYPLPVNGEVILANQSFKVDAPVISYRQFPFWDATKEYCFDTETSRRNQCILGPNGTQYPYGKLPRLYSRRYAFRPALRAFKERPPLAAAQAAITQFVLHHDGCTSADMCWSVLQNERGLSCHFLIDNNGTIFQTIDLALMAYHAAEFNLRAIGVEFCNRGDAKKYPDTYANGKHGGGRDKVNCVINGYKYYAFTYTKAQLDSFTRLARELRRILPNLPVEFPQKAPGEQAWETLPRGNAFSFRGYLGHYHLTGQKWDPGPFDFKSFCRGLRGQFSLPMYTVPSTKDPRDKAPAIPENLDELDQACSKLYAANEARADGGFFPVGPWGEHRLWHGGIHIVGAAGSPVYSQFPGRVVAARMGARSPAGSVNFVLLRHDLAFGDRTVRFYALYMHLQDELAEASPVVPWMTGKGWQEWKSKGGRAGEVALLDEPVEGGDMVGRFGVAGPAALSKPQIHLEIFSGPNDPLFEKGRGWEYIDGSAGGRFCDIDEINSEIDQNHDGKLSREEVAAHYASGDRSRYLRAILHVSEWTAEPNWAESLRATPDFRDVATAEIEEMVAEQITPGLWWDDRVARHARLPSDGVVYHYHPIMFLRFFNKGLIEAASTAAPVVEGKDAPDTITDDFHDVDGSSMRSELEEATDPCDESLSLEDLVRGFESPECVE
;
A
#
# COMPACT_ATOMS: atom_id res chain seq x y z
N MET A 1 -3.12 -38.16 20.41
CA MET A 1 -3.29 -37.41 19.15
C MET A 1 -2.58 -38.15 18.05
N LYS A 2 -3.29 -38.74 17.08
CA LYS A 2 -2.70 -39.10 15.79
C LYS A 2 -3.02 -37.96 14.83
N VAL A 3 -2.30 -36.84 14.96
CA VAL A 3 -2.30 -35.83 13.90
C VAL A 3 -1.39 -36.38 12.83
N TYR A 4 -1.95 -37.07 11.85
CA TYR A 4 -1.22 -37.29 10.61
C TYR A 4 -0.86 -35.91 10.07
N PRO A 5 0.39 -35.65 9.61
CA PRO A 5 0.69 -34.40 8.95
C PRO A 5 -0.25 -34.29 7.76
N LEU A 6 -1.23 -33.37 7.83
CA LEU A 6 -2.12 -33.12 6.73
C LEU A 6 -1.26 -32.69 5.53
N PRO A 7 -1.55 -33.17 4.32
CA PRO A 7 -0.79 -32.76 3.14
C PRO A 7 -1.00 -31.26 2.92
N VAL A 8 0.01 -30.47 3.25
CA VAL A 8 0.04 -29.03 3.01
C VAL A 8 0.52 -28.80 1.58
N ASN A 9 -0.36 -28.30 0.72
CA ASN A 9 -0.01 -28.03 -0.68
C ASN A 9 0.34 -26.56 -0.95
N GLY A 10 0.16 -25.68 0.05
CA GLY A 10 0.48 -24.26 -0.02
C GLY A 10 -0.33 -23.53 -1.09
N GLU A 11 -1.66 -23.70 -1.09
CA GLU A 11 -2.56 -23.05 -2.04
C GLU A 11 -3.60 -22.16 -1.36
N VAL A 12 -3.75 -20.95 -1.88
CA VAL A 12 -4.86 -20.03 -1.57
C VAL A 12 -5.77 -19.94 -2.78
N ILE A 13 -7.07 -20.02 -2.56
CA ILE A 13 -8.09 -19.92 -3.60
C ILE A 13 -8.70 -18.51 -3.63
N LEU A 14 -8.63 -17.84 -4.77
CA LEU A 14 -9.28 -16.56 -5.02
C LEU A 14 -9.96 -16.61 -6.38
N ALA A 15 -11.26 -16.27 -6.42
CA ALA A 15 -12.06 -16.26 -7.65
C ALA A 15 -12.00 -17.61 -8.39
N ASN A 16 -12.09 -18.71 -7.64
CA ASN A 16 -11.91 -20.10 -8.04
C ASN A 16 -10.53 -20.51 -8.55
N GLN A 17 -9.55 -19.61 -8.59
CA GLN A 17 -8.20 -19.88 -9.05
C GLN A 17 -7.27 -20.19 -7.88
N SER A 18 -6.37 -21.17 -8.07
CA SER A 18 -5.37 -21.55 -7.07
C SER A 18 -4.09 -20.72 -7.24
N PHE A 19 -3.64 -20.11 -6.15
CA PHE A 19 -2.36 -19.40 -6.04
C PHE A 19 -1.44 -20.16 -5.12
N LYS A 20 -0.25 -20.52 -5.62
CA LYS A 20 0.81 -21.08 -4.78
C LYS A 20 1.33 -20.01 -3.83
N VAL A 21 1.42 -20.36 -2.55
CA VAL A 21 1.93 -19.50 -1.48
C VAL A 21 3.01 -20.22 -0.70
N ASP A 22 4.03 -19.47 -0.27
CA ASP A 22 5.04 -19.97 0.65
C ASP A 22 4.52 -19.95 2.09
N ALA A 23 3.38 -20.59 2.36
CA ALA A 23 2.76 -20.67 3.69
C ALA A 23 2.07 -22.03 3.88
N PRO A 24 1.92 -22.54 5.11
CA PRO A 24 1.37 -23.87 5.35
C PRO A 24 -0.17 -23.89 5.27
N VAL A 25 -0.70 -23.59 4.08
CA VAL A 25 -2.15 -23.48 3.82
C VAL A 25 -2.73 -24.81 3.36
N ILE A 26 -3.89 -25.15 3.93
CA ILE A 26 -4.82 -26.20 3.51
C ILE A 26 -6.11 -25.52 3.07
N SER A 27 -6.43 -25.60 1.78
CA SER A 27 -7.67 -25.02 1.26
C SER A 27 -8.88 -25.90 1.55
N TYR A 28 -10.08 -25.33 1.58
CA TYR A 28 -11.36 -26.03 1.67
C TYR A 28 -11.59 -27.11 0.58
N ARG A 29 -10.80 -27.08 -0.51
CA ARG A 29 -10.79 -28.11 -1.57
C ARG A 29 -9.97 -29.37 -1.21
N GLN A 30 -9.36 -29.41 -0.04
CA GLN A 30 -8.53 -30.50 0.46
C GLN A 30 -9.03 -30.98 1.80
N PHE A 31 -8.79 -32.24 2.12
CA PHE A 31 -9.10 -32.81 3.44
C PHE A 31 -8.53 -31.92 4.56
N PRO A 32 -9.34 -31.51 5.57
CA PRO A 32 -10.64 -32.08 5.96
C PRO A 32 -11.89 -31.55 5.21
N PHE A 33 -11.71 -30.76 4.15
CA PHE A 33 -12.78 -30.16 3.33
C PHE A 33 -13.67 -29.19 4.10
N TRP A 34 -13.08 -28.41 5.00
CA TRP A 34 -13.78 -27.34 5.73
C TRP A 34 -14.20 -26.23 4.76
N ASP A 35 -15.39 -26.36 4.20
CA ASP A 35 -15.97 -25.47 3.19
C ASP A 35 -17.19 -24.75 3.76
N ALA A 36 -17.02 -23.45 4.08
CA ALA A 36 -18.05 -22.64 4.72
C ALA A 36 -19.20 -22.27 3.79
N THR A 37 -19.11 -22.61 2.49
CA THR A 37 -20.24 -22.48 1.56
C THR A 37 -21.28 -23.58 1.76
N LYS A 38 -20.94 -24.63 2.52
CA LYS A 38 -21.82 -25.78 2.74
C LYS A 38 -22.79 -25.50 3.87
N GLU A 39 -24.07 -25.68 3.60
CA GLU A 39 -25.16 -25.51 4.56
C GLU A 39 -25.46 -26.84 5.29
N TYR A 40 -24.42 -27.54 5.74
CA TYR A 40 -24.54 -28.72 6.59
C TYR A 40 -23.43 -28.76 7.66
N CYS A 41 -23.67 -29.59 8.69
CA CYS A 41 -22.75 -29.80 9.81
C CYS A 41 -21.55 -30.67 9.42
N PHE A 42 -20.36 -30.33 9.92
CA PHE A 42 -19.14 -31.13 9.74
C PHE A 42 -18.71 -31.80 11.05
N ASP A 43 -18.40 -33.10 11.01
CA ASP A 43 -17.82 -33.77 12.16
C ASP A 43 -16.41 -33.24 12.44
N THR A 44 -16.16 -32.86 13.69
CA THR A 44 -14.89 -32.29 14.18
C THR A 44 -14.31 -33.16 15.28
N GLU A 45 -12.99 -33.29 15.37
CA GLU A 45 -12.34 -34.21 16.32
C GLU A 45 -12.42 -33.73 17.78
N THR A 46 -12.38 -32.41 17.99
CA THR A 46 -12.20 -31.78 19.30
C THR A 46 -13.50 -31.32 19.95
N SER A 47 -14.58 -31.12 19.19
CA SER A 47 -15.90 -30.80 19.75
C SER A 47 -16.77 -32.04 19.94
N ARG A 48 -16.77 -32.59 21.15
CA ARG A 48 -17.73 -33.66 21.54
C ARG A 48 -19.15 -33.16 21.82
N ARG A 49 -19.36 -31.84 21.92
CA ARG A 49 -20.66 -31.24 22.25
C ARG A 49 -21.55 -31.02 21.02
N ASN A 50 -20.97 -31.00 19.82
CA ASN A 50 -21.67 -30.65 18.57
C ASN A 50 -21.55 -31.77 17.53
N GLN A 51 -21.81 -33.01 17.92
CA GLN A 51 -21.83 -34.10 16.95
C GLN A 51 -22.90 -33.84 15.90
N CYS A 52 -22.55 -34.06 14.63
CA CYS A 52 -23.51 -33.93 13.56
C CYS A 52 -24.47 -35.14 13.61
N ILE A 53 -25.77 -34.87 13.62
CA ILE A 53 -26.82 -35.88 13.52
C ILE A 53 -27.37 -35.92 12.10
N LEU A 54 -27.72 -37.12 11.64
CA LEU A 54 -28.37 -37.32 10.35
C LEU A 54 -29.86 -36.92 10.47
N GLY A 55 -30.26 -35.94 9.68
CA GLY A 55 -31.66 -35.56 9.51
C GLY A 55 -32.43 -36.53 8.61
N PRO A 56 -33.76 -36.34 8.47
CA PRO A 56 -34.66 -37.25 7.75
C PRO A 56 -34.29 -37.49 6.27
N ASN A 57 -33.59 -36.54 5.64
CA ASN A 57 -33.20 -36.59 4.23
C ASN A 57 -31.71 -36.93 4.02
N GLY A 58 -31.00 -37.39 5.06
CA GLY A 58 -29.56 -37.67 5.01
C GLY A 58 -28.67 -36.43 5.16
N THR A 59 -29.25 -35.23 5.30
CA THR A 59 -28.52 -33.99 5.59
C THR A 59 -28.05 -33.96 7.05
N GLN A 60 -26.79 -33.60 7.29
CA GLN A 60 -26.22 -33.50 8.64
C GLN A 60 -26.55 -32.15 9.30
N TYR A 61 -27.03 -32.17 10.54
CA TYR A 61 -27.33 -31.00 11.37
C TYR A 61 -26.65 -31.12 12.74
N PRO A 62 -26.30 -30.02 13.42
CA PRO A 62 -25.68 -30.06 14.75
C PRO A 62 -26.67 -30.62 15.79
N TYR A 63 -26.18 -31.40 16.75
CA TYR A 63 -26.96 -31.84 17.90
C TYR A 63 -27.34 -30.65 18.80
N GLY A 64 -28.64 -30.34 18.92
CA GLY A 64 -29.14 -29.28 19.81
C GLY A 64 -30.30 -28.46 19.23
N LYS A 65 -30.69 -27.38 19.93
CA LYS A 65 -31.69 -26.42 19.46
C LYS A 65 -31.08 -25.69 18.26
N LEU A 66 -31.57 -25.97 17.05
CA LEU A 66 -31.07 -25.40 15.80
C LEU A 66 -30.96 -23.86 15.95
N PRO A 67 -29.79 -23.25 15.68
CA PRO A 67 -29.76 -21.87 15.25
C PRO A 67 -30.69 -21.80 14.04
N ARG A 68 -31.57 -20.78 13.98
CA ARG A 68 -32.57 -20.56 12.92
C ARG A 68 -32.09 -21.16 11.59
N LEU A 69 -32.84 -22.14 11.05
CA LEU A 69 -32.64 -22.82 9.75
C LEU A 69 -31.21 -22.70 9.22
N TYR A 70 -30.40 -23.76 9.34
CA TYR A 70 -29.04 -23.84 8.80
C TYR A 70 -28.89 -23.02 7.51
N SER A 71 -28.43 -21.78 7.68
CA SER A 71 -28.58 -20.71 6.71
C SER A 71 -27.24 -20.42 6.09
N ARG A 72 -27.27 -19.90 4.87
CA ARG A 72 -26.11 -19.36 4.17
C ARG A 72 -25.21 -18.58 5.14
N ARG A 73 -23.93 -18.97 5.24
CA ARG A 73 -22.93 -18.43 6.18
C ARG A 73 -21.97 -17.46 5.50
N TYR A 74 -22.34 -17.00 4.33
CA TYR A 74 -21.57 -16.13 3.47
C TYR A 74 -22.55 -15.37 2.56
N ALA A 75 -22.09 -14.28 1.96
CA ALA A 75 -22.79 -13.67 0.84
C ALA A 75 -21.84 -13.34 -0.31
N PHE A 76 -22.40 -12.78 -1.37
CA PHE A 76 -21.62 -12.17 -2.42
C PHE A 76 -21.29 -10.74 -2.01
N ARG A 77 -20.02 -10.36 -2.16
CA ARG A 77 -19.61 -8.95 -2.00
C ARG A 77 -20.48 -8.08 -2.93
N PRO A 78 -20.93 -6.90 -2.50
CA PRO A 78 -21.82 -6.05 -3.31
C PRO A 78 -21.31 -5.85 -4.74
N ALA A 79 -20.04 -5.42 -4.85
CA ALA A 79 -19.30 -5.25 -6.09
C ALA A 79 -19.14 -6.51 -6.99
N LEU A 80 -19.39 -7.72 -6.47
CA LEU A 80 -19.23 -8.98 -7.19
C LEU A 80 -20.55 -9.74 -7.38
N ARG A 81 -21.68 -9.22 -6.88
CA ARG A 81 -22.99 -9.90 -6.92
C ARG A 81 -23.41 -10.31 -8.32
N ALA A 82 -23.15 -9.48 -9.33
CA ALA A 82 -23.44 -9.77 -10.73
C ALA A 82 -22.78 -11.06 -11.24
N PHE A 83 -21.63 -11.43 -10.68
CA PHE A 83 -20.86 -12.62 -11.09
C PHE A 83 -21.12 -13.86 -10.22
N LYS A 84 -21.84 -13.70 -9.10
CA LYS A 84 -22.14 -14.78 -8.14
C LYS A 84 -20.85 -15.50 -7.72
N GLU A 85 -20.82 -16.83 -7.86
CA GLU A 85 -19.69 -17.67 -7.45
C GLU A 85 -18.50 -17.62 -8.42
N ARG A 86 -18.61 -16.97 -9.58
CA ARG A 86 -17.56 -16.98 -10.62
C ARG A 86 -17.14 -15.56 -11.03
N PRO A 87 -16.68 -14.71 -10.08
CA PRO A 87 -16.18 -13.39 -10.42
C PRO A 87 -14.91 -13.47 -11.26
N PRO A 88 -14.70 -12.55 -12.22
CA PRO A 88 -13.39 -12.33 -12.81
C PRO A 88 -12.36 -12.04 -11.72
N LEU A 89 -11.16 -12.61 -11.86
CA LEU A 89 -10.08 -12.45 -10.87
C LEU A 89 -9.77 -10.99 -10.58
N ALA A 90 -9.66 -10.16 -11.63
CA ALA A 90 -9.34 -8.75 -11.49
C ALA A 90 -10.41 -7.97 -10.68
N ALA A 91 -11.70 -8.31 -10.84
CA ALA A 91 -12.76 -7.71 -10.04
C ALA A 91 -12.66 -8.13 -8.56
N ALA A 92 -12.39 -9.42 -8.29
CA ALA A 92 -12.24 -9.91 -6.94
C ALA A 92 -11.01 -9.30 -6.23
N GLN A 93 -9.89 -9.21 -6.94
CA GLN A 93 -8.67 -8.53 -6.50
C GLN A 93 -8.92 -7.05 -6.18
N ALA A 94 -9.79 -6.39 -6.94
CA ALA A 94 -10.10 -5.00 -6.73
C ALA A 94 -11.01 -4.74 -5.52
N ALA A 95 -11.96 -5.65 -5.26
CA ALA A 95 -12.96 -5.54 -4.20
C ALA A 95 -12.42 -5.81 -2.77
N ILE A 96 -11.27 -6.47 -2.64
CA ILE A 96 -10.71 -6.88 -1.34
C ILE A 96 -9.62 -5.91 -0.92
N THR A 97 -9.81 -5.31 0.25
CA THR A 97 -9.03 -4.13 0.63
C THR A 97 -8.74 -4.00 2.12
N GLN A 98 -9.41 -4.82 2.92
CA GLN A 98 -9.24 -4.92 4.35
C GLN A 98 -8.90 -6.35 4.73
N PHE A 99 -8.13 -6.51 5.79
CA PHE A 99 -7.86 -7.79 6.43
C PHE A 99 -8.17 -7.64 7.92
N VAL A 100 -9.18 -8.34 8.43
CA VAL A 100 -9.56 -8.30 9.85
C VAL A 100 -8.97 -9.50 10.59
N LEU A 101 -8.26 -9.23 11.69
CA LEU A 101 -7.66 -10.21 12.57
C LEU A 101 -8.54 -10.41 13.81
N HIS A 102 -8.76 -11.68 14.12
CA HIS A 102 -9.49 -12.16 15.29
C HIS A 102 -8.64 -13.15 16.07
N HIS A 103 -8.98 -13.35 17.33
CA HIS A 103 -8.72 -14.64 17.99
C HIS A 103 -10.02 -15.36 18.23
N ASP A 104 -9.97 -16.69 18.16
CA ASP A 104 -11.18 -17.51 18.15
C ASP A 104 -11.77 -17.79 19.53
N GLY A 105 -11.06 -17.46 20.61
CA GLY A 105 -11.43 -17.86 21.96
C GLY A 105 -11.43 -19.39 22.17
N CYS A 106 -10.89 -20.17 21.24
CA CYS A 106 -10.92 -21.63 21.21
C CYS A 106 -9.54 -22.23 21.52
N THR A 107 -9.45 -23.56 21.50
CA THR A 107 -8.20 -24.31 21.80
C THR A 107 -7.57 -24.98 20.59
N SER A 108 -8.25 -24.98 19.45
CA SER A 108 -7.77 -25.53 18.17
C SER A 108 -8.58 -24.94 17.02
N ALA A 109 -8.00 -24.93 15.82
CA ALA A 109 -8.74 -24.55 14.60
C ALA A 109 -9.94 -25.48 14.33
N ASP A 110 -9.86 -26.77 14.70
CA ASP A 110 -10.98 -27.73 14.61
C ASP A 110 -12.15 -27.35 15.52
N MET A 111 -11.87 -26.85 16.73
CA MET A 111 -12.91 -26.34 17.63
C MET A 111 -13.51 -25.04 17.09
N CYS A 112 -12.66 -24.10 16.63
CA CYS A 112 -13.12 -22.86 16.01
C CYS A 112 -14.03 -23.13 14.82
N TRP A 113 -13.63 -24.04 13.92
CA TRP A 113 -14.46 -24.48 12.80
C TRP A 113 -15.82 -24.99 13.27
N SER A 114 -15.86 -25.86 14.28
CA SER A 114 -17.10 -26.36 14.87
C SER A 114 -18.00 -25.22 15.39
N VAL A 115 -17.43 -24.25 16.10
CA VAL A 115 -18.18 -23.11 16.65
C VAL A 115 -18.76 -22.23 15.54
N LEU A 116 -17.94 -21.84 14.56
CA LEU A 116 -18.40 -20.98 13.47
C LEU A 116 -19.41 -21.71 12.57
N GLN A 117 -19.03 -22.87 12.04
CA GLN A 117 -19.83 -23.61 11.06
C GLN A 117 -21.04 -24.29 11.69
N ASN A 118 -20.84 -25.04 12.78
CA ASN A 118 -21.87 -25.91 13.32
C ASN A 118 -22.77 -25.21 14.34
N GLU A 119 -22.22 -24.34 15.20
CA GLU A 119 -22.98 -23.70 16.28
C GLU A 119 -23.58 -22.35 15.89
N ARG A 120 -22.78 -21.40 15.40
CA ARG A 120 -23.21 -19.99 15.30
C ARG A 120 -23.66 -19.57 13.90
N GLY A 121 -23.31 -20.36 12.91
CA GLY A 121 -23.55 -20.02 11.52
C GLY A 121 -22.75 -18.84 11.00
N LEU A 122 -21.53 -18.75 11.47
CA LEU A 122 -20.54 -17.79 11.03
C LEU A 122 -19.54 -18.47 10.10
N SER A 123 -18.67 -17.66 9.51
CA SER A 123 -17.56 -18.16 8.70
C SER A 123 -16.41 -17.17 8.76
N CYS A 124 -15.20 -17.66 8.50
CA CYS A 124 -14.03 -16.81 8.40
C CYS A 124 -13.13 -17.35 7.28
N HIS A 125 -12.44 -16.46 6.56
CA HIS A 125 -11.67 -16.87 5.38
C HIS A 125 -10.53 -17.81 5.76
N PHE A 126 -9.84 -17.52 6.88
CA PHE A 126 -8.72 -18.30 7.38
C PHE A 126 -8.88 -18.66 8.86
N LEU A 127 -8.41 -19.85 9.24
CA LEU A 127 -8.17 -20.25 10.63
C LEU A 127 -6.69 -20.61 10.79
N ILE A 128 -6.02 -20.19 11.87
CA ILE A 128 -4.62 -20.52 12.13
C ILE A 128 -4.50 -21.29 13.45
N ASP A 129 -4.14 -22.56 13.36
CA ASP A 129 -3.99 -23.42 14.53
C ASP A 129 -2.69 -23.12 15.32
N ASN A 130 -2.58 -23.66 16.54
CA ASN A 130 -1.46 -23.48 17.46
C ASN A 130 -0.07 -23.74 16.81
N ASN A 131 0.00 -24.69 15.88
CA ASN A 131 1.24 -25.10 15.20
C ASN A 131 1.54 -24.27 13.94
N GLY A 132 0.73 -23.26 13.62
CA GLY A 132 0.87 -22.42 12.43
C GLY A 132 0.19 -22.95 11.17
N THR A 133 -0.45 -24.11 11.19
CA THR A 133 -1.24 -24.60 10.04
C THR A 133 -2.38 -23.64 9.76
N ILE A 134 -2.52 -23.24 8.49
CA ILE A 134 -3.55 -22.30 8.05
C ILE A 134 -4.62 -23.08 7.28
N PHE A 135 -5.87 -22.95 7.67
CA PHE A 135 -7.01 -23.50 6.94
C PHE A 135 -7.74 -22.37 6.24
N GLN A 136 -7.80 -22.40 4.90
CA GLN A 136 -8.69 -21.51 4.17
C GLN A 136 -10.05 -22.17 4.04
N THR A 137 -11.11 -21.59 4.60
CA THR A 137 -12.43 -22.25 4.67
C THR A 137 -13.42 -21.82 3.58
N ILE A 138 -13.11 -20.74 2.86
CA ILE A 138 -13.97 -20.19 1.80
C ILE A 138 -13.12 -19.40 0.79
N ASP A 139 -13.59 -19.30 -0.45
CA ASP A 139 -12.98 -18.48 -1.49
C ASP A 139 -12.90 -17.01 -1.07
N LEU A 140 -11.74 -16.37 -1.25
CA LEU A 140 -11.54 -14.97 -0.86
C LEU A 140 -12.46 -13.99 -1.59
N ALA A 141 -12.97 -14.35 -2.77
CA ALA A 141 -13.92 -13.53 -3.53
C ALA A 141 -15.31 -13.49 -2.89
N LEU A 142 -15.66 -14.50 -2.07
CA LEU A 142 -16.90 -14.49 -1.31
C LEU A 142 -16.73 -13.65 -0.04
N MET A 143 -17.86 -13.29 0.56
CA MET A 143 -17.89 -12.54 1.81
C MET A 143 -18.25 -13.49 2.95
N ALA A 144 -17.28 -13.77 3.82
CA ALA A 144 -17.49 -14.51 5.07
C ALA A 144 -18.12 -13.61 6.16
N TYR A 145 -18.82 -14.21 7.12
CA TYR A 145 -19.50 -13.49 8.20
C TYR A 145 -18.66 -13.46 9.48
N HIS A 146 -17.77 -12.47 9.60
CA HIS A 146 -16.84 -12.34 10.74
C HIS A 146 -16.72 -10.94 11.33
N ALA A 147 -17.30 -9.90 10.72
CA ALA A 147 -17.12 -8.50 11.12
C ALA A 147 -18.31 -7.61 10.73
N ALA A 148 -19.52 -8.17 10.69
CA ALA A 148 -20.76 -7.46 10.36
C ALA A 148 -20.64 -6.61 9.08
N GLU A 149 -21.02 -5.33 9.12
CA GLU A 149 -20.97 -4.42 7.97
C GLU A 149 -19.58 -4.25 7.33
N PHE A 150 -18.50 -4.60 8.03
CA PHE A 150 -17.14 -4.50 7.51
C PHE A 150 -16.75 -5.73 6.66
N ASN A 151 -17.56 -6.79 6.65
CA ASN A 151 -17.35 -7.97 5.80
C ASN A 151 -17.27 -7.62 4.30
N LEU A 152 -17.98 -6.56 3.87
CA LEU A 152 -18.13 -6.13 2.47
C LEU A 152 -16.80 -6.07 1.70
N ARG A 153 -15.73 -5.60 2.36
CA ARG A 153 -14.40 -5.36 1.76
C ARG A 153 -13.27 -6.15 2.42
N ALA A 154 -13.59 -6.92 3.46
CA ALA A 154 -12.62 -7.60 4.28
C ALA A 154 -12.47 -9.08 3.94
N ILE A 155 -11.24 -9.56 4.07
CA ILE A 155 -10.97 -10.96 4.41
C ILE A 155 -10.69 -11.05 5.92
N GLY A 156 -10.87 -12.23 6.51
CA GLY A 156 -10.82 -12.45 7.95
C GLY A 156 -9.91 -13.61 8.31
N VAL A 157 -9.26 -13.53 9.47
CA VAL A 157 -8.52 -14.66 10.06
C VAL A 157 -8.84 -14.84 11.53
N GLU A 158 -9.06 -16.09 11.92
CA GLU A 158 -9.16 -16.51 13.31
C GLU A 158 -7.85 -17.15 13.76
N PHE A 159 -7.15 -16.53 14.71
CA PHE A 159 -6.03 -17.17 15.37
C PHE A 159 -6.53 -18.04 16.51
N CYS A 160 -6.09 -19.30 16.55
CA CYS A 160 -6.29 -20.16 17.72
C CYS A 160 -5.67 -19.53 18.96
N ASN A 161 -6.49 -18.93 19.81
CA ASN A 161 -6.07 -18.26 21.02
C ASN A 161 -7.26 -18.04 21.94
N ARG A 162 -7.17 -18.51 23.20
CA ARG A 162 -8.20 -18.34 24.21
C ARG A 162 -8.48 -16.88 24.59
N GLY A 163 -7.56 -15.97 24.27
CA GLY A 163 -7.70 -14.54 24.57
C GLY A 163 -7.43 -14.26 26.05
N ASP A 164 -8.49 -14.13 26.84
CA ASP A 164 -8.46 -13.69 28.24
C ASP A 164 -7.74 -14.69 29.18
N ALA A 165 -6.51 -14.36 29.55
CA ALA A 165 -5.67 -15.13 30.45
C ALA A 165 -6.02 -14.92 31.93
N LYS A 166 -6.83 -13.91 32.28
CA LYS A 166 -7.32 -13.68 33.64
C LYS A 166 -8.49 -14.61 33.93
N LYS A 167 -9.41 -14.74 32.97
CA LYS A 167 -10.59 -15.63 33.06
C LYS A 167 -10.24 -17.10 32.86
N TYR A 168 -9.25 -17.41 32.01
CA TYR A 168 -8.87 -18.79 31.68
C TYR A 168 -7.36 -19.05 31.86
N PRO A 169 -6.81 -18.89 33.08
CA PRO A 169 -5.36 -18.87 33.31
C PRO A 169 -4.65 -20.19 32.97
N ASP A 170 -5.35 -21.31 33.00
CA ASP A 170 -4.78 -22.65 32.88
C ASP A 170 -4.94 -23.29 31.49
N THR A 171 -5.50 -22.56 30.50
CA THR A 171 -5.81 -23.13 29.18
C THR A 171 -4.57 -23.75 28.51
N TYR A 172 -3.43 -23.06 28.52
CA TYR A 172 -2.19 -23.55 27.91
C TYR A 172 -1.20 -24.13 28.94
N ALA A 173 -1.61 -24.29 30.20
CA ALA A 173 -0.73 -24.83 31.24
C ALA A 173 -0.35 -26.29 30.92
N ASN A 174 0.90 -26.66 31.21
CA ASN A 174 1.42 -28.02 31.07
C ASN A 174 1.23 -28.65 29.67
N GLY A 175 1.15 -27.84 28.62
CA GLY A 175 1.03 -28.34 27.25
C GLY A 175 -0.37 -28.79 26.82
N LYS A 176 -1.42 -28.50 27.63
CA LYS A 176 -2.77 -29.07 27.47
C LYS A 176 -3.40 -28.85 26.08
N HIS A 177 -3.19 -27.68 25.49
CA HIS A 177 -3.77 -27.26 24.21
C HIS A 177 -2.71 -26.71 23.25
N GLY A 178 -1.51 -27.32 23.26
CA GLY A 178 -0.34 -26.84 22.52
C GLY A 178 0.77 -26.36 23.44
N GLY A 179 1.80 -25.69 22.89
CA GLY A 179 2.89 -25.14 23.70
C GLY A 179 2.39 -24.10 24.72
N GLY A 180 3.13 -23.96 25.83
CA GLY A 180 2.89 -22.88 26.79
C GLY A 180 2.98 -21.51 26.12
N ARG A 181 2.16 -20.57 26.56
CA ARG A 181 2.10 -19.20 26.02
C ARG A 181 2.39 -18.19 27.11
N ASP A 182 3.12 -17.16 26.74
CA ASP A 182 3.30 -16.00 27.61
C ASP A 182 1.97 -15.27 27.77
N LYS A 183 1.86 -14.55 28.87
CA LYS A 183 0.68 -13.74 29.21
C LYS A 183 1.13 -12.30 29.33
N VAL A 184 0.44 -11.40 28.65
CA VAL A 184 0.80 -9.98 28.57
C VAL A 184 -0.40 -9.10 28.90
N ASN A 185 -0.14 -7.96 29.54
CA ASN A 185 -1.13 -6.91 29.64
C ASN A 185 -1.04 -6.03 28.40
N CYS A 186 -2.18 -5.78 27.75
CA CYS A 186 -2.33 -4.76 26.73
C CYS A 186 -3.47 -3.80 27.15
N VAL A 187 -3.58 -2.67 26.47
CA VAL A 187 -4.62 -1.68 26.73
C VAL A 187 -5.39 -1.46 25.44
N ILE A 188 -6.68 -1.78 25.45
CA ILE A 188 -7.58 -1.66 24.30
C ILE A 188 -8.74 -0.77 24.72
N ASN A 189 -9.06 0.25 23.92
CA ASN A 189 -10.10 1.23 24.25
C ASN A 189 -9.92 1.88 25.64
N GLY A 190 -8.67 2.03 26.11
CA GLY A 190 -8.35 2.56 27.45
C GLY A 190 -8.52 1.56 28.60
N TYR A 191 -8.83 0.30 28.33
CA TYR A 191 -9.03 -0.75 29.33
C TYR A 191 -7.94 -1.81 29.32
N LYS A 192 -7.56 -2.31 30.49
CA LYS A 192 -6.60 -3.41 30.66
C LYS A 192 -7.20 -4.71 30.14
N TYR A 193 -6.44 -5.38 29.29
CA TYR A 193 -6.72 -6.73 28.85
C TYR A 193 -5.51 -7.63 29.09
N TYR A 194 -5.70 -8.63 29.96
CA TYR A 194 -4.68 -9.64 30.24
C TYR A 194 -4.86 -10.82 29.30
N ALA A 195 -3.99 -10.89 28.29
CA ALA A 195 -4.16 -11.77 27.15
C ALA A 195 -3.03 -12.78 27.01
N PHE A 196 -3.33 -13.93 26.39
CA PHE A 196 -2.31 -14.85 25.92
C PHE A 196 -1.65 -14.32 24.64
N THR A 197 -0.32 -14.46 24.55
CA THR A 197 0.42 -14.18 23.32
C THR A 197 0.15 -15.22 22.23
N TYR A 198 0.57 -14.93 21.00
CA TYR A 198 0.51 -15.88 19.87
C TYR A 198 1.76 -16.74 19.81
N THR A 199 1.63 -17.97 19.29
CA THR A 199 2.82 -18.82 19.11
C THR A 199 3.69 -18.29 17.97
N LYS A 200 5.00 -18.54 18.04
CA LYS A 200 5.92 -18.18 16.95
C LYS A 200 5.47 -18.78 15.61
N ALA A 201 5.01 -20.03 15.61
CA ALA A 201 4.57 -20.71 14.41
C ALA A 201 3.34 -20.05 13.76
N GLN A 202 2.40 -19.53 14.58
CA GLN A 202 1.27 -18.74 14.09
C GLN A 202 1.75 -17.44 13.41
N LEU A 203 2.61 -16.68 14.08
CA LEU A 203 3.13 -15.42 13.56
C LEU A 203 3.98 -15.60 12.30
N ASP A 204 4.85 -16.61 12.26
CA ASP A 204 5.68 -16.95 11.10
C ASP A 204 4.80 -17.33 9.89
N SER A 205 3.79 -18.19 10.11
CA SER A 205 2.90 -18.66 9.04
C SER A 205 2.01 -17.56 8.51
N PHE A 206 1.49 -16.69 9.38
CA PHE A 206 0.70 -15.53 8.97
C PHE A 206 1.55 -14.52 8.20
N THR A 207 2.78 -14.23 8.65
CA THR A 207 3.72 -13.34 7.93
C THR A 207 4.01 -13.85 6.54
N ARG A 208 4.22 -15.17 6.41
CA ARG A 208 4.41 -15.85 5.14
C ARG A 208 3.19 -15.74 4.23
N LEU A 209 1.98 -15.98 4.75
CA LEU A 209 0.73 -15.80 4.01
C LEU A 209 0.55 -14.35 3.54
N ALA A 210 0.70 -13.38 4.45
CA ALA A 210 0.53 -11.97 4.17
C ALA A 210 1.50 -11.45 3.10
N ARG A 211 2.75 -11.95 3.08
CA ARG A 211 3.72 -11.65 2.02
C ARG A 211 3.23 -12.07 0.64
N GLU A 212 2.56 -13.21 0.52
CA GLU A 212 1.99 -13.67 -0.75
C GLU A 212 0.68 -12.96 -1.08
N LEU A 213 -0.17 -12.72 -0.08
CA LEU A 213 -1.42 -11.98 -0.26
C LEU A 213 -1.18 -10.55 -0.76
N ARG A 214 -0.10 -9.88 -0.34
CA ARG A 214 0.26 -8.56 -0.88
C ARG A 214 0.51 -8.57 -2.40
N ARG A 215 0.92 -9.72 -2.95
CA ARG A 215 1.13 -9.92 -4.41
C ARG A 215 -0.18 -10.29 -5.11
N ILE A 216 -1.03 -11.08 -4.43
CA ILE A 216 -2.28 -11.59 -4.97
C ILE A 216 -3.39 -10.52 -4.90
N LEU A 217 -3.40 -9.69 -3.87
CA LEU A 217 -4.46 -8.72 -3.54
C LEU A 217 -3.93 -7.29 -3.67
N PRO A 218 -4.03 -6.70 -4.86
CA PRO A 218 -3.34 -5.46 -5.18
C PRO A 218 -3.82 -4.21 -4.42
N ASN A 219 -5.05 -4.27 -3.94
CA ASN A 219 -5.72 -3.19 -3.23
C ASN A 219 -5.73 -3.41 -1.69
N LEU A 220 -4.99 -4.41 -1.20
CA LEU A 220 -4.77 -4.65 0.23
C LEU A 220 -3.35 -4.18 0.61
N PRO A 221 -3.17 -2.90 0.97
CA PRO A 221 -1.87 -2.40 1.40
C PRO A 221 -1.46 -3.06 2.72
N VAL A 222 -0.16 -3.17 2.96
CA VAL A 222 0.36 -3.70 4.23
C VAL A 222 0.32 -2.63 5.32
N GLU A 223 -0.83 -2.01 5.54
CA GLU A 223 -1.04 -0.90 6.48
C GLU A 223 -1.76 -1.31 7.77
N PHE A 224 -1.63 -0.50 8.82
CA PHE A 224 -2.36 -0.69 10.09
C PHE A 224 -2.83 0.68 10.64
N PRO A 225 -3.93 0.73 11.40
CA PRO A 225 -4.40 1.97 12.01
C PRO A 225 -3.39 2.54 12.99
N GLN A 226 -3.16 3.85 12.91
CA GLN A 226 -2.21 4.56 13.74
C GLN A 226 -2.91 5.68 14.51
N LYS A 227 -2.61 5.82 15.80
CA LYS A 227 -3.07 6.98 16.58
C LYS A 227 -2.18 8.21 16.38
N ALA A 228 -0.93 7.97 16.02
CA ALA A 228 0.08 8.96 15.61
C ALA A 228 1.04 8.29 14.61
N PRO A 229 1.74 9.05 13.75
CA PRO A 229 2.62 8.46 12.72
C PRO A 229 3.54 7.36 13.27
N GLY A 230 3.39 6.13 12.75
CA GLY A 230 4.18 4.97 13.15
C GLY A 230 3.86 4.37 14.52
N GLU A 231 2.82 4.86 15.21
CA GLU A 231 2.33 4.35 16.50
C GLU A 231 0.95 3.71 16.33
N GLN A 232 0.84 2.42 16.67
CA GLN A 232 -0.38 1.64 16.53
C GLN A 232 -1.53 2.24 17.35
N ALA A 233 -2.71 2.34 16.73
CA ALA A 233 -3.95 2.63 17.43
C ALA A 233 -4.40 1.38 18.22
N TRP A 234 -4.92 1.60 19.42
CA TRP A 234 -5.50 0.55 20.27
C TRP A 234 -6.99 0.78 20.52
N GLU A 235 -7.55 1.78 19.84
CA GLU A 235 -8.91 2.25 19.99
C GLU A 235 -9.78 1.82 18.81
N THR A 236 -11.08 1.72 19.06
CA THR A 236 -12.09 1.65 18.03
C THR A 236 -12.06 2.92 17.20
N LEU A 237 -11.93 2.76 15.89
CA LEU A 237 -11.89 3.87 14.96
C LEU A 237 -13.30 4.46 14.82
N PRO A 238 -13.41 5.77 14.52
CA PRO A 238 -14.67 6.32 14.03
C PRO A 238 -15.19 5.49 12.86
N ARG A 239 -16.50 5.21 12.84
CA ARG A 239 -17.14 4.31 11.86
C ARG A 239 -16.71 4.60 10.41
N GLY A 240 -16.76 5.87 9.99
CA GLY A 240 -16.34 6.28 8.64
C GLY A 240 -14.89 5.93 8.33
N ASN A 241 -13.98 6.16 9.29
CA ASN A 241 -12.56 5.83 9.18
C ASN A 241 -12.35 4.32 9.10
N ALA A 242 -13.07 3.53 9.92
CA ALA A 242 -13.01 2.07 9.84
C ALA A 242 -13.45 1.55 8.46
N PHE A 243 -14.49 2.16 7.85
CA PHE A 243 -14.97 1.78 6.51
C PHE A 243 -14.04 2.18 5.37
N SER A 244 -13.33 3.30 5.50
CA SER A 244 -12.41 3.82 4.49
C SER A 244 -10.99 3.28 4.63
N PHE A 245 -10.58 2.83 5.82
CA PHE A 245 -9.25 2.31 6.10
C PHE A 245 -8.91 1.09 5.25
N ARG A 246 -7.72 1.06 4.65
CA ARG A 246 -7.22 -0.07 3.83
C ARG A 246 -6.02 -0.70 4.50
N GLY A 247 -6.01 -2.02 4.59
CA GLY A 247 -4.96 -2.80 5.25
C GLY A 247 -5.48 -3.69 6.37
N TYR A 248 -4.63 -3.91 7.38
CA TYR A 248 -4.82 -4.88 8.45
C TYR A 248 -5.44 -4.21 9.68
N LEU A 249 -6.58 -4.73 10.11
CA LEU A 249 -7.40 -4.24 11.21
C LEU A 249 -7.52 -5.34 12.27
N GLY A 250 -7.41 -5.00 13.54
CA GLY A 250 -7.97 -5.80 14.62
C GLY A 250 -9.47 -5.59 14.75
N HIS A 251 -10.22 -6.58 15.22
CA HIS A 251 -11.67 -6.45 15.41
C HIS A 251 -12.05 -5.31 16.37
N TYR A 252 -11.23 -5.05 17.39
CA TYR A 252 -11.39 -3.89 18.28
C TYR A 252 -11.35 -2.53 17.57
N HIS A 253 -10.74 -2.43 16.38
CA HIS A 253 -10.76 -1.19 15.60
C HIS A 253 -12.14 -0.93 14.97
N LEU A 254 -12.97 -1.96 14.82
CA LEU A 254 -14.27 -1.89 14.17
C LEU A 254 -15.41 -1.65 15.17
N THR A 255 -15.26 -2.18 16.40
CA THR A 255 -16.29 -2.08 17.44
C THR A 255 -15.67 -2.05 18.83
N GLY A 256 -16.29 -1.26 19.73
CA GLY A 256 -15.89 -1.18 21.14
C GLY A 256 -16.28 -2.39 21.99
N GLN A 257 -17.03 -3.34 21.42
CA GLN A 257 -17.51 -4.55 22.11
C GLN A 257 -16.57 -5.75 21.96
N LYS A 258 -15.52 -5.62 21.15
CA LYS A 258 -14.59 -6.70 20.78
C LYS A 258 -13.16 -6.34 21.14
N TRP A 259 -12.44 -7.31 21.68
CA TRP A 259 -11.09 -7.09 22.23
C TRP A 259 -10.02 -7.89 21.46
N ASP A 260 -10.44 -8.71 20.51
CA ASP A 260 -9.59 -9.44 19.60
C ASP A 260 -9.01 -8.52 18.50
N PRO A 261 -7.77 -8.78 18.04
CA PRO A 261 -6.90 -9.91 18.35
C PRO A 261 -6.01 -9.65 19.58
N GLY A 262 -6.43 -8.83 20.55
CA GLY A 262 -5.68 -8.62 21.78
C GLY A 262 -4.28 -8.04 21.51
N PRO A 263 -3.20 -8.67 22.00
CA PRO A 263 -1.85 -8.12 21.99
C PRO A 263 -1.12 -8.25 20.64
N PHE A 264 -1.84 -8.37 19.52
CA PHE A 264 -1.20 -8.47 18.21
C PHE A 264 -0.46 -7.17 17.87
N ASP A 265 0.82 -7.28 17.53
CA ASP A 265 1.69 -6.16 17.18
C ASP A 265 1.63 -5.90 15.66
N PHE A 266 0.61 -5.14 15.24
CA PHE A 266 0.43 -4.73 13.85
C PHE A 266 1.61 -3.89 13.34
N LYS A 267 2.19 -3.07 14.21
CA LYS A 267 3.34 -2.23 13.88
C LYS A 267 4.53 -3.06 13.43
N SER A 268 4.98 -4.00 14.25
CA SER A 268 6.12 -4.86 13.94
C SER A 268 5.82 -5.76 12.75
N PHE A 269 4.61 -6.33 12.69
CA PHE A 269 4.16 -7.18 11.59
C PHE A 269 4.21 -6.45 10.23
N CYS A 270 3.57 -5.27 10.14
CA CYS A 270 3.51 -4.55 8.88
C CYS A 270 4.87 -3.98 8.47
N ARG A 271 5.67 -3.47 9.42
CA ARG A 271 7.04 -2.99 9.14
C ARG A 271 7.93 -4.11 8.60
N GLY A 272 7.85 -5.31 9.18
CA GLY A 272 8.61 -6.47 8.70
C GLY A 272 8.26 -6.91 7.27
N LEU A 273 7.06 -6.58 6.79
CA LEU A 273 6.59 -6.88 5.43
C LEU A 273 6.85 -5.76 4.42
N ARG A 274 7.12 -4.54 4.87
CA ARG A 274 7.32 -3.35 4.04
C ARG A 274 8.79 -3.08 3.71
N GLY A 275 9.72 -3.78 4.34
CA GLY A 275 11.14 -3.42 4.29
C GLY A 275 11.42 -2.13 5.05
N GLN A 276 12.56 -1.51 4.74
CA GLN A 276 13.07 -0.35 5.47
C GLN A 276 12.98 0.90 4.60
N PHE A 277 12.48 2.01 5.14
CA PHE A 277 12.51 3.27 4.40
C PHE A 277 13.97 3.65 4.11
N SER A 278 14.21 4.21 2.92
CA SER A 278 15.56 4.43 2.40
C SER A 278 15.73 5.82 1.82
N LEU A 279 16.97 6.31 1.80
CA LEU A 279 17.38 7.37 0.89
C LEU A 279 17.37 6.83 -0.55
N PRO A 280 17.18 7.67 -1.59
CA PRO A 280 17.15 7.21 -2.98
C PRO A 280 18.52 6.74 -3.49
N MET A 281 19.61 7.17 -2.84
CA MET A 281 20.98 6.79 -3.14
C MET A 281 21.86 6.93 -1.89
N TYR A 282 23.07 6.37 -1.93
CA TYR A 282 24.08 6.68 -0.91
C TYR A 282 24.62 8.10 -1.09
N THR A 283 24.55 8.89 -0.02
CA THR A 283 25.05 10.27 0.01
C THR A 283 26.56 10.39 0.24
N VAL A 284 27.24 9.26 0.39
CA VAL A 284 28.70 9.14 0.45
C VAL A 284 29.11 8.07 -0.55
N PRO A 285 30.29 8.16 -1.19
CA PRO A 285 30.77 7.14 -2.12
C PRO A 285 30.66 5.77 -1.47
N SER A 286 29.73 4.97 -1.98
CA SER A 286 29.56 3.59 -1.57
C SER A 286 30.74 2.81 -2.13
N THR A 287 31.64 2.32 -1.27
CA THR A 287 32.59 1.24 -1.63
C THR A 287 31.91 -0.13 -1.69
N LYS A 288 30.59 -0.12 -1.54
CA LYS A 288 29.74 -1.26 -1.26
C LYS A 288 29.02 -1.70 -2.54
N ASP A 289 28.94 -3.01 -2.67
CA ASP A 289 28.39 -3.74 -3.80
C ASP A 289 26.94 -3.31 -4.06
N PRO A 290 26.44 -3.27 -5.30
CA PRO A 290 25.00 -3.11 -5.56
C PRO A 290 24.09 -4.11 -4.82
N ARG A 291 24.65 -5.20 -4.30
CA ARG A 291 24.02 -6.20 -3.41
C ARG A 291 23.96 -5.78 -1.93
N ASP A 292 24.60 -4.69 -1.52
CA ASP A 292 24.59 -4.20 -0.15
C ASP A 292 23.24 -3.56 0.22
N LYS A 293 22.90 -3.61 1.53
CA LYS A 293 21.63 -3.09 2.06
C LYS A 293 21.49 -1.60 1.77
N ALA A 294 20.35 -1.21 1.20
CA ALA A 294 19.99 0.15 0.86
C ALA A 294 20.25 1.16 2.00
N PRO A 295 20.51 2.45 1.67
CA PRO A 295 20.81 3.48 2.66
C PRO A 295 19.58 3.79 3.52
N ALA A 296 19.50 3.13 4.67
CA ALA A 296 18.45 3.32 5.67
C ALA A 296 18.23 4.79 6.04
N ILE A 297 16.97 5.16 6.27
CA ILE A 297 16.64 6.43 6.91
C ILE A 297 17.16 6.42 8.36
N PRO A 298 17.89 7.47 8.79
CA PRO A 298 18.29 7.62 10.19
C PRO A 298 17.07 7.76 11.11
N GLU A 299 17.15 7.15 12.29
CA GLU A 299 16.08 7.22 13.32
C GLU A 299 16.21 8.48 14.21
N ASN A 300 17.27 9.27 14.02
CA ASN A 300 17.55 10.50 14.74
C ASN A 300 17.36 11.72 13.81
N LEU A 301 16.75 12.80 14.32
CA LEU A 301 16.46 14.00 13.53
C LEU A 301 17.71 14.72 13.02
N ASP A 302 18.75 14.85 13.84
CA ASP A 302 20.00 15.53 13.43
C ASP A 302 20.71 14.74 12.33
N GLU A 303 20.72 13.40 12.43
CA GLU A 303 21.28 12.53 11.40
C GLU A 303 20.46 12.55 10.11
N LEU A 304 19.12 12.59 10.22
CA LEU A 304 18.22 12.77 9.08
C LEU A 304 18.47 14.11 8.38
N ASP A 305 18.64 15.19 9.13
CA ASP A 305 18.92 16.52 8.60
C ASP A 305 20.28 16.59 7.91
N GLN A 306 21.29 15.90 8.44
CA GLN A 306 22.58 15.73 7.79
C GLN A 306 22.48 14.91 6.49
N ALA A 307 21.72 13.82 6.49
CA ALA A 307 21.51 13.01 5.29
C ALA A 307 20.80 13.81 4.18
N CYS A 308 19.72 14.52 4.52
CA CYS A 308 19.01 15.40 3.59
C CYS A 308 19.93 16.51 3.06
N SER A 309 20.74 17.13 3.92
CA SER A 309 21.72 18.16 3.52
C SER A 309 22.73 17.64 2.49
N LYS A 310 23.14 16.36 2.58
CA LYS A 310 24.03 15.76 1.58
C LYS A 310 23.32 15.48 0.26
N LEU A 311 22.04 15.07 0.29
CA LEU A 311 21.23 14.95 -0.94
C LEU A 311 21.08 16.32 -1.63
N TYR A 312 20.85 17.38 -0.85
CA TYR A 312 20.84 18.75 -1.38
C TYR A 312 22.17 19.12 -2.04
N ALA A 313 23.29 18.82 -1.38
CA ALA A 313 24.61 19.09 -1.94
C ALA A 313 24.89 18.31 -3.24
N ALA A 314 24.25 17.15 -3.44
CA ALA A 314 24.35 16.35 -4.66
C ALA A 314 23.46 16.86 -5.82
N ASN A 315 22.59 17.84 -5.56
CA ASN A 315 21.70 18.49 -6.54
C ASN A 315 21.99 20.00 -6.63
N GLU A 316 21.43 20.79 -5.71
CA GLU A 316 21.33 22.26 -5.82
C GLU A 316 22.67 22.97 -5.63
N ALA A 317 23.54 22.50 -4.73
CA ALA A 317 24.84 23.15 -4.47
C ALA A 317 25.78 23.07 -5.68
N ARG A 318 25.52 22.14 -6.60
CA ARG A 318 26.27 22.02 -7.85
C ARG A 318 25.68 22.86 -8.98
N ALA A 319 24.41 23.28 -8.85
CA ALA A 319 23.65 24.04 -9.83
C ALA A 319 23.75 23.48 -11.26
N ASP A 320 23.78 22.15 -11.39
CA ASP A 320 24.18 21.47 -12.60
C ASP A 320 23.11 20.52 -13.18
N GLY A 321 21.88 20.61 -12.68
CA GLY A 321 20.69 19.86 -13.11
C GLY A 321 19.41 20.72 -13.08
N GLY A 322 18.23 20.09 -13.16
CA GLY A 322 16.92 20.74 -13.01
C GLY A 322 16.49 20.92 -11.55
N PHE A 323 15.77 22.01 -11.27
CA PHE A 323 15.39 22.47 -9.93
C PHE A 323 13.88 22.48 -9.74
N PHE A 324 13.42 22.17 -8.53
CA PHE A 324 12.01 22.31 -8.17
C PHE A 324 11.73 23.74 -7.66
N PRO A 325 10.65 24.42 -8.11
CA PRO A 325 9.65 23.98 -9.08
C PRO A 325 9.87 24.53 -10.49
N VAL A 326 10.98 25.23 -10.76
CA VAL A 326 11.27 25.83 -12.07
C VAL A 326 12.64 25.41 -12.59
N GLY A 327 12.68 24.99 -13.85
CA GLY A 327 13.82 24.35 -14.52
C GLY A 327 13.29 23.42 -15.63
N PRO A 328 14.09 22.69 -16.41
CA PRO A 328 15.55 22.52 -16.39
C PRO A 328 16.30 23.32 -17.46
N TRP A 329 15.61 24.01 -18.37
CA TRP A 329 16.26 24.81 -19.43
C TRP A 329 16.63 26.20 -18.94
N GLY A 330 17.76 26.28 -18.24
CA GLY A 330 18.67 27.43 -18.17
C GLY A 330 18.07 28.80 -17.88
N GLU A 331 17.18 29.33 -18.73
CA GLU A 331 16.71 30.72 -18.73
C GLU A 331 15.17 30.85 -18.71
N HIS A 332 14.43 29.75 -18.54
CA HIS A 332 12.98 29.71 -18.77
C HIS A 332 12.17 29.28 -17.55
N ARG A 333 11.00 29.90 -17.38
CA ARG A 333 10.06 29.65 -16.29
C ARG A 333 9.22 28.39 -16.49
N LEU A 334 9.82 27.31 -17.00
CA LEU A 334 9.09 26.05 -17.18
C LEU A 334 8.86 25.37 -15.83
N TRP A 335 7.67 24.81 -15.64
CA TRP A 335 7.40 23.97 -14.49
C TRP A 335 8.31 22.74 -14.50
N HIS A 336 8.86 22.42 -13.34
CA HIS A 336 9.68 21.24 -13.11
C HIS A 336 9.20 20.50 -11.85
N GLY A 337 8.69 19.30 -12.05
CA GLY A 337 7.99 18.55 -11.00
C GLY A 337 8.90 17.94 -9.93
N GLY A 338 10.22 18.01 -10.10
CA GLY A 338 11.18 17.34 -9.24
C GLY A 338 12.58 17.91 -9.32
N ILE A 339 13.56 17.03 -9.07
CA ILE A 339 14.96 17.42 -8.98
C ILE A 339 15.86 16.46 -9.73
N HIS A 340 16.98 16.98 -10.21
CA HIS A 340 18.05 16.16 -10.76
C HIS A 340 19.08 15.82 -9.68
N ILE A 341 19.31 14.54 -9.45
CA ILE A 341 20.34 14.07 -8.51
C ILE A 341 21.51 13.56 -9.33
N VAL A 342 22.71 14.09 -9.08
CA VAL A 342 23.95 13.64 -9.75
C VAL A 342 24.58 12.51 -8.95
N GLY A 343 24.98 11.46 -9.65
CA GLY A 343 25.57 10.27 -9.03
C GLY A 343 26.71 9.70 -9.86
N ALA A 344 27.24 8.56 -9.42
CA ALA A 344 28.17 7.78 -10.23
C ALA A 344 27.38 6.97 -11.26
N ALA A 345 27.87 6.90 -12.50
CA ALA A 345 27.28 6.03 -13.53
C ALA A 345 27.16 4.58 -13.03
N GLY A 346 26.01 3.96 -13.25
CA GLY A 346 25.76 2.58 -12.81
C GLY A 346 25.68 2.40 -11.29
N SER A 347 25.59 3.48 -10.50
CA SER A 347 25.27 3.34 -9.07
C SER A 347 23.78 3.00 -8.87
N PRO A 348 23.42 2.21 -7.84
CA PRO A 348 22.04 1.81 -7.60
C PRO A 348 21.18 2.96 -7.08
N VAL A 349 19.91 2.94 -7.51
CA VAL A 349 18.83 3.83 -7.06
C VAL A 349 17.81 2.98 -6.32
N TYR A 350 17.35 3.46 -5.17
CA TYR A 350 16.49 2.70 -4.26
C TYR A 350 15.12 3.35 -4.09
N SER A 351 14.10 2.52 -3.93
CA SER A 351 12.76 2.96 -3.54
C SER A 351 12.80 3.55 -2.13
N GLN A 352 12.37 4.80 -1.98
CA GLN A 352 12.39 5.47 -0.68
C GLN A 352 11.36 4.90 0.29
N PHE A 353 10.22 4.46 -0.25
CA PHE A 353 9.07 3.94 0.47
C PHE A 353 8.62 2.60 -0.14
N PRO A 354 7.95 1.72 0.62
CA PRO A 354 7.26 0.57 0.04
C PRO A 354 6.11 1.05 -0.84
N GLY A 355 5.83 0.31 -1.90
CA GLY A 355 4.82 0.70 -2.87
C GLY A 355 4.71 -0.31 -3.98
N ARG A 356 4.28 0.16 -5.16
CA ARG A 356 4.12 -0.69 -6.33
C ARG A 356 4.58 0.01 -7.59
N VAL A 357 5.32 -0.69 -8.44
CA VAL A 357 5.62 -0.21 -9.79
C VAL A 357 4.34 -0.28 -10.61
N VAL A 358 3.80 0.89 -10.96
CA VAL A 358 2.57 1.01 -11.75
C VAL A 358 2.84 1.24 -13.23
N ALA A 359 3.98 1.84 -13.56
CA ALA A 359 4.46 1.97 -14.93
C ALA A 359 5.99 1.97 -14.96
N ALA A 360 6.58 1.45 -16.03
CA ALA A 360 8.01 1.54 -16.26
C ALA A 360 8.33 1.56 -17.76
N ARG A 361 9.46 2.15 -18.13
CA ARG A 361 10.03 2.11 -19.48
C ARG A 361 11.51 1.75 -19.39
N MET A 362 11.92 0.75 -20.18
CA MET A 362 13.33 0.35 -20.32
C MET A 362 13.67 0.15 -21.79
N GLY A 363 14.73 0.82 -22.25
CA GLY A 363 15.27 0.69 -23.60
C GLY A 363 16.42 1.64 -23.87
N ALA A 364 16.76 1.79 -25.16
CA ALA A 364 17.86 2.61 -25.63
C ALA A 364 17.65 4.10 -25.32
N ARG A 365 18.77 4.83 -25.24
CA ARG A 365 18.78 6.28 -25.00
C ARG A 365 18.21 7.05 -26.20
N SER A 366 17.57 8.17 -25.90
CA SER A 366 17.20 9.21 -26.87
C SER A 366 18.40 10.16 -27.12
N PRO A 367 18.29 11.10 -28.09
CA PRO A 367 19.28 12.16 -28.26
C PRO A 367 19.54 13.00 -26.99
N ALA A 368 18.52 13.18 -26.14
CA ALA A 368 18.62 13.90 -24.86
C ALA A 368 19.13 13.03 -23.69
N GLY A 369 19.50 11.77 -23.97
CA GLY A 369 19.93 10.79 -22.99
C GLY A 369 18.83 9.79 -22.64
N SER A 370 18.95 9.16 -21.47
CA SER A 370 18.01 8.12 -21.07
C SER A 370 16.61 8.67 -20.80
N VAL A 371 15.60 8.00 -21.34
CA VAL A 371 14.18 8.25 -21.06
C VAL A 371 13.53 7.08 -20.30
N ASN A 372 14.37 6.22 -19.73
CA ASN A 372 13.91 5.10 -18.92
C ASN A 372 13.45 5.60 -17.56
N PHE A 373 12.34 5.05 -17.10
CA PHE A 373 11.78 5.41 -15.81
C PHE A 373 11.12 4.24 -15.11
N VAL A 374 10.94 4.41 -13.81
CA VAL A 374 10.03 3.61 -12.99
C VAL A 374 9.14 4.56 -12.20
N LEU A 375 7.83 4.37 -12.33
CA LEU A 375 6.81 5.09 -11.58
C LEU A 375 6.27 4.20 -10.47
N LEU A 376 6.44 4.63 -9.23
CA LEU A 376 5.93 3.95 -8.05
C LEU A 376 4.70 4.66 -7.50
N ARG A 377 3.66 3.89 -7.15
CA ARG A 377 2.54 4.34 -6.32
C ARG A 377 2.76 3.88 -4.88
N HIS A 378 2.58 4.78 -3.94
CA HIS A 378 2.67 4.53 -2.51
C HIS A 378 1.31 4.74 -1.86
N ASP A 379 0.91 3.81 -1.00
CA ASP A 379 -0.33 3.86 -0.22
C ASP A 379 0.06 3.64 1.25
N LEU A 380 0.28 4.72 2.00
CA LEU A 380 0.82 4.66 3.37
C LEU A 380 -0.15 5.21 4.40
N ALA A 381 -0.12 4.68 5.62
CA ALA A 381 -0.78 5.32 6.76
C ALA A 381 0.19 6.33 7.39
N PHE A 382 -0.31 7.54 7.62
CA PHE A 382 0.42 8.62 8.28
C PHE A 382 -0.46 9.23 9.37
N GLY A 383 -0.34 8.68 10.58
CA GLY A 383 -1.26 9.00 11.67
C GLY A 383 -2.66 8.47 11.38
N ASP A 384 -3.68 9.32 11.52
CA ASP A 384 -5.09 8.96 11.39
C ASP A 384 -5.60 8.81 9.94
N ARG A 385 -4.72 8.98 8.94
CA ARG A 385 -5.09 9.01 7.52
C ARG A 385 -4.25 8.05 6.67
N THR A 386 -4.83 7.65 5.54
CA THR A 386 -4.11 6.99 4.45
C THR A 386 -3.79 8.00 3.36
N VAL A 387 -2.59 7.92 2.81
CA VAL A 387 -2.06 8.90 1.87
C VAL A 387 -1.54 8.20 0.64
N ARG A 388 -1.98 8.68 -0.53
CA ARG A 388 -1.48 8.21 -1.82
C ARG A 388 -0.58 9.27 -2.42
N PHE A 389 0.56 8.82 -2.90
CA PHE A 389 1.49 9.65 -3.66
C PHE A 389 2.29 8.76 -4.60
N TYR A 390 3.00 9.40 -5.51
CA TYR A 390 3.78 8.77 -6.55
C TYR A 390 5.21 9.25 -6.48
N ALA A 391 6.15 8.35 -6.77
CA ALA A 391 7.55 8.68 -6.96
C ALA A 391 7.97 8.28 -8.37
N LEU A 392 8.44 9.23 -9.16
CA LEU A 392 9.00 9.00 -10.49
C LEU A 392 10.52 8.97 -10.39
N TYR A 393 11.12 7.87 -10.83
CA TYR A 393 12.57 7.72 -11.00
C TYR A 393 12.87 7.71 -12.50
N MET A 394 13.21 8.86 -13.06
CA MET A 394 13.46 9.09 -14.49
C MET A 394 14.97 9.19 -14.78
N HIS A 395 15.34 9.01 -16.06
CA HIS A 395 16.72 8.92 -16.53
C HIS A 395 17.51 7.73 -15.95
N LEU A 396 16.83 6.61 -15.68
CA LEU A 396 17.48 5.37 -15.26
C LEU A 396 18.29 4.76 -16.42
N GLN A 397 19.26 3.90 -16.15
CA GLN A 397 19.98 3.22 -17.23
C GLN A 397 19.09 2.22 -18.00
N ASP A 398 19.60 1.67 -19.10
CA ASP A 398 18.94 0.54 -19.78
C ASP A 398 19.26 -0.78 -19.08
N GLU A 399 18.35 -1.20 -18.20
CA GLU A 399 18.49 -2.44 -17.43
C GLU A 399 18.29 -3.71 -18.28
N LEU A 400 17.86 -3.59 -19.54
CA LEU A 400 17.75 -4.73 -20.47
C LEU A 400 19.11 -5.09 -21.07
N ALA A 401 20.04 -4.15 -21.12
CA ALA A 401 21.39 -4.36 -21.64
C ALA A 401 22.35 -4.95 -20.58
N GLU A 402 21.95 -4.97 -19.31
CA GLU A 402 22.78 -5.46 -18.21
C GLU A 402 22.59 -6.96 -17.94
N ALA A 403 23.71 -7.65 -17.71
CA ALA A 403 23.68 -9.10 -17.46
C ALA A 403 23.34 -9.45 -15.99
N SER A 404 23.70 -8.61 -15.01
CA SER A 404 23.50 -8.87 -13.56
C SER A 404 23.97 -7.69 -12.67
N PRO A 405 23.39 -7.47 -11.47
CA PRO A 405 22.14 -8.06 -10.98
C PRO A 405 20.90 -7.46 -11.67
N VAL A 406 19.91 -8.32 -11.93
CA VAL A 406 18.60 -7.90 -12.45
C VAL A 406 17.88 -7.11 -11.36
N VAL A 407 17.32 -5.96 -11.73
CA VAL A 407 16.54 -5.14 -10.84
C VAL A 407 15.34 -5.95 -10.30
N PRO A 408 15.11 -6.03 -8.97
CA PRO A 408 14.15 -6.97 -8.38
C PRO A 408 12.77 -6.96 -9.03
N TRP A 409 12.18 -5.78 -9.29
CA TRP A 409 10.83 -5.66 -9.85
C TRP A 409 10.72 -6.24 -11.26
N MET A 410 11.80 -6.27 -12.05
CA MET A 410 11.82 -6.88 -13.39
C MET A 410 11.79 -8.42 -13.35
N THR A 411 11.97 -9.03 -12.18
CA THR A 411 11.76 -10.48 -11.99
C THR A 411 10.30 -10.83 -11.68
N GLY A 412 9.46 -9.82 -11.42
CA GLY A 412 8.03 -9.95 -11.11
C GLY A 412 7.18 -10.46 -12.26
N LYS A 413 6.00 -11.00 -11.93
CA LYS A 413 5.11 -11.67 -12.90
C LYS A 413 4.58 -10.74 -13.98
N GLY A 414 4.13 -9.55 -13.61
CA GLY A 414 3.65 -8.50 -14.52
C GLY A 414 4.70 -8.10 -15.55
N TRP A 415 5.97 -7.94 -15.19
CA TRP A 415 7.03 -7.67 -16.18
C TRP A 415 7.23 -8.84 -17.14
N GLN A 416 7.27 -10.08 -16.63
CA GLN A 416 7.40 -11.26 -17.49
C GLN A 416 6.18 -11.45 -18.40
N GLU A 417 4.98 -11.19 -17.90
CA GLU A 417 3.74 -11.22 -18.67
C GLU A 417 3.74 -10.18 -19.77
N TRP A 418 4.11 -8.93 -19.47
CA TRP A 418 4.22 -7.86 -20.45
C TRP A 418 5.18 -8.23 -21.60
N LYS A 419 6.36 -8.77 -21.27
CA LYS A 419 7.30 -9.29 -22.28
C LYS A 419 6.69 -10.43 -23.11
N SER A 420 6.06 -11.42 -22.47
CA SER A 420 5.46 -12.55 -23.18
C SER A 420 4.30 -12.16 -24.10
N LYS A 421 3.62 -11.05 -23.80
CA LYS A 421 2.55 -10.46 -24.63
C LYS A 421 3.08 -9.57 -25.76
N GLY A 422 4.39 -9.54 -25.98
CA GLY A 422 5.04 -8.85 -27.10
C GLY A 422 5.49 -7.42 -26.80
N GLY A 423 5.56 -7.01 -25.54
CA GLY A 423 6.10 -5.72 -25.14
C GLY A 423 7.55 -5.51 -25.60
N ARG A 424 7.86 -4.31 -26.09
CA ARG A 424 9.15 -3.99 -26.72
C ARG A 424 9.97 -3.00 -25.90
N ALA A 425 11.29 -3.08 -26.02
CA ALA A 425 12.19 -2.09 -25.42
C ALA A 425 11.80 -0.67 -25.86
N GLY A 426 11.77 0.27 -24.91
CA GLY A 426 11.34 1.66 -25.11
C GLY A 426 9.82 1.90 -25.00
N GLU A 427 8.99 0.85 -24.99
CA GLU A 427 7.55 1.00 -24.70
C GLU A 427 7.30 1.13 -23.19
N VAL A 428 6.20 1.80 -22.83
CA VAL A 428 5.75 1.87 -21.44
C VAL A 428 5.03 0.56 -21.09
N ALA A 429 5.55 -0.14 -20.09
CA ALA A 429 4.91 -1.28 -19.46
C ALA A 429 3.97 -0.82 -18.35
N LEU A 430 2.70 -1.24 -18.42
CA LEU A 430 1.73 -1.06 -17.34
C LEU A 430 1.85 -2.25 -16.39
N LEU A 431 2.18 -1.98 -15.13
CA LEU A 431 2.61 -2.98 -14.15
C LEU A 431 1.83 -2.83 -12.84
N ASP A 432 1.95 -3.80 -11.95
CA ASP A 432 1.43 -3.68 -10.58
C ASP A 432 2.33 -4.49 -9.62
N GLU A 433 3.64 -4.27 -9.73
CA GLU A 433 4.64 -5.08 -9.02
C GLU A 433 4.89 -4.54 -7.62
N PRO A 434 4.76 -5.33 -6.56
CA PRO A 434 5.05 -4.86 -5.20
C PRO A 434 6.55 -4.65 -5.00
N VAL A 435 6.90 -3.54 -4.37
CA VAL A 435 8.28 -3.12 -4.06
C VAL A 435 8.36 -2.77 -2.58
N GLU A 436 9.41 -3.24 -1.91
CA GLU A 436 9.69 -2.88 -0.52
C GLU A 436 10.46 -1.56 -0.44
N GLY A 437 10.37 -0.88 0.71
CA GLY A 437 11.28 0.21 1.00
C GLY A 437 12.72 -0.30 0.96
N GLY A 438 13.58 0.41 0.24
CA GLY A 438 14.98 0.05 0.05
C GLY A 438 15.24 -0.96 -1.08
N ASP A 439 14.23 -1.44 -1.80
CA ASP A 439 14.49 -2.24 -3.01
C ASP A 439 15.14 -1.37 -4.10
N MET A 440 16.08 -1.94 -4.85
CA MET A 440 16.66 -1.27 -6.01
C MET A 440 15.60 -1.12 -7.11
N VAL A 441 15.42 0.10 -7.62
CA VAL A 441 14.47 0.42 -8.70
C VAL A 441 15.14 0.59 -10.06
N GLY A 442 16.46 0.82 -10.07
CA GLY A 442 17.30 0.88 -11.26
C GLY A 442 18.69 1.40 -10.90
N ARG A 443 19.47 1.79 -11.90
CA ARG A 443 20.74 2.51 -11.70
C ARG A 443 20.75 3.85 -12.41
N PHE A 444 21.66 4.72 -11.99
CA PHE A 444 21.91 6.02 -12.61
C PHE A 444 22.19 5.87 -14.11
N GLY A 445 21.29 6.41 -14.93
CA GLY A 445 21.51 6.58 -16.35
C GLY A 445 22.28 7.86 -16.64
N VAL A 446 22.32 8.23 -17.92
CA VAL A 446 22.97 9.45 -18.40
C VAL A 446 21.92 10.30 -19.08
N ALA A 447 21.80 11.56 -18.67
CA ALA A 447 20.82 12.51 -19.22
C ALA A 447 21.43 13.90 -19.40
N GLY A 448 20.80 14.67 -20.28
CA GLY A 448 21.19 16.02 -20.66
C GLY A 448 21.75 16.07 -22.09
N PRO A 449 21.62 17.23 -22.77
CA PRO A 449 22.13 17.43 -24.12
C PRO A 449 23.65 17.25 -24.14
N ALA A 450 24.22 16.89 -25.30
CA ALA A 450 25.59 16.38 -25.43
C ALA A 450 26.66 17.05 -24.53
N ALA A 451 26.78 18.38 -24.57
CA ALA A 451 27.78 19.12 -23.81
C ALA A 451 27.54 19.16 -22.28
N LEU A 452 26.31 18.89 -21.84
CA LEU A 452 25.89 18.89 -20.43
C LEU A 452 25.57 17.47 -19.91
N SER A 453 25.70 16.47 -20.78
CA SER A 453 25.33 15.08 -20.49
C SER A 453 26.18 14.51 -19.37
N LYS A 454 25.53 13.95 -18.35
CA LYS A 454 26.20 13.40 -17.16
C LYS A 454 25.37 12.28 -16.52
N PRO A 455 25.99 11.46 -15.65
CA PRO A 455 25.24 10.48 -14.87
C PRO A 455 24.35 11.17 -13.83
N GLN A 456 23.04 11.05 -14.00
CA GLN A 456 22.05 11.67 -13.14
C GLN A 456 20.70 10.94 -13.26
N ILE A 457 19.87 11.10 -12.24
CA ILE A 457 18.45 10.74 -12.30
C ILE A 457 17.60 11.99 -12.09
N HIS A 458 16.40 11.98 -12.64
CA HIS A 458 15.36 12.92 -12.28
C HIS A 458 14.41 12.23 -11.30
N LEU A 459 14.21 12.81 -10.12
CA LEU A 459 13.33 12.29 -9.07
C LEU A 459 12.18 13.26 -8.86
N GLU A 460 10.94 12.78 -8.96
CA GLU A 460 9.74 13.54 -8.58
C GLU A 460 8.99 12.84 -7.46
N ILE A 461 8.32 13.64 -6.64
CA ILE A 461 7.25 13.17 -5.77
C ILE A 461 6.02 14.03 -6.02
N PHE A 462 4.89 13.39 -6.30
CA PHE A 462 3.63 14.07 -6.58
C PHE A 462 2.41 13.29 -6.08
N SER A 463 1.26 13.95 -5.96
CA SER A 463 0.00 13.34 -5.52
C SER A 463 -1.17 13.87 -6.33
N GLY A 464 -2.28 13.13 -6.34
CA GLY A 464 -3.49 13.59 -7.00
C GLY A 464 -4.04 14.87 -6.36
N PRO A 465 -4.91 15.61 -7.07
CA PRO A 465 -5.47 16.87 -6.59
C PRO A 465 -6.35 16.72 -5.33
N ASN A 466 -6.82 15.51 -5.04
CA ASN A 466 -7.71 15.21 -3.92
C ASN A 466 -7.00 14.51 -2.74
N ASP A 467 -5.67 14.42 -2.74
CA ASP A 467 -4.93 13.70 -1.69
C ASP A 467 -4.76 14.53 -0.40
N PRO A 468 -5.44 14.17 0.70
CA PRO A 468 -5.59 15.03 1.88
C PRO A 468 -4.40 14.97 2.86
N LEU A 469 -3.29 14.31 2.48
CA LEU A 469 -2.02 14.40 3.24
C LEU A 469 -1.58 15.86 3.34
N PHE A 470 -1.94 16.63 2.32
CA PHE A 470 -1.59 18.02 2.14
C PHE A 470 -2.88 18.86 2.15
N GLU A 471 -3.63 18.80 3.24
CA GLU A 471 -4.58 19.88 3.53
C GLU A 471 -3.83 21.12 4.07
N LYS A 472 -4.39 22.30 3.79
CA LYS A 472 -3.91 23.58 4.35
C LYS A 472 -3.74 23.47 5.87
N GLY A 473 -2.55 23.80 6.38
CA GLY A 473 -2.25 23.86 7.81
C GLY A 473 -1.33 22.77 8.38
N ARG A 474 -0.87 21.79 7.59
CA ARG A 474 0.07 20.74 8.03
C ARG A 474 1.55 21.06 7.74
N GLY A 475 1.89 22.34 7.70
CA GLY A 475 3.28 22.81 7.48
C GLY A 475 3.71 22.90 6.02
N TRP A 476 2.82 22.61 5.08
CA TRP A 476 3.00 22.89 3.64
C TRP A 476 2.26 24.18 3.27
N GLU A 477 2.92 25.01 2.47
CA GLU A 477 2.33 26.13 1.74
C GLU A 477 1.73 25.61 0.42
N TYR A 478 0.55 26.09 0.04
CA TYR A 478 -0.14 25.63 -1.17
C TYR A 478 -0.13 26.72 -2.21
N ILE A 479 0.34 26.37 -3.40
CA ILE A 479 0.38 27.24 -4.55
C ILE A 479 -0.38 26.56 -5.68
N ASP A 480 -1.32 27.27 -6.28
CA ASP A 480 -2.07 26.79 -7.44
C ASP A 480 -1.53 27.48 -8.70
N GLY A 481 -0.72 26.73 -9.46
CA GLY A 481 -0.18 27.11 -10.75
C GLY A 481 -0.85 26.40 -11.92
N SER A 482 -2.01 25.77 -11.72
CA SER A 482 -2.67 24.95 -12.73
C SER A 482 -3.18 25.76 -13.94
N ALA A 483 -3.40 27.07 -13.76
CA ALA A 483 -3.85 27.96 -14.81
C ALA A 483 -2.74 28.38 -15.80
N GLY A 484 -1.47 28.36 -15.38
CA GLY A 484 -0.32 28.87 -16.16
C GLY A 484 0.14 27.96 -17.31
N GLY A 485 -0.49 26.79 -17.48
CA GLY A 485 -0.07 25.81 -18.48
C GLY A 485 1.32 25.26 -18.17
N ARG A 486 2.23 25.26 -19.16
CA ARG A 486 3.61 24.72 -19.02
C ARG A 486 4.57 25.64 -18.26
N PHE A 487 4.17 26.88 -18.00
CA PHE A 487 5.03 27.91 -17.41
C PHE A 487 4.57 28.30 -16.02
N CYS A 488 5.53 28.57 -15.15
CA CYS A 488 5.35 29.21 -13.87
C CYS A 488 5.12 30.71 -14.09
N ASP A 489 3.86 31.12 -14.03
CA ASP A 489 3.40 32.51 -14.02
C ASP A 489 3.10 33.03 -12.61
N ILE A 490 3.50 32.28 -11.58
CA ILE A 490 3.29 32.62 -10.18
C ILE A 490 4.33 33.65 -9.73
N ASP A 491 3.86 34.87 -9.47
CA ASP A 491 4.69 35.99 -9.01
C ASP A 491 5.41 35.67 -7.68
N GLU A 492 4.76 34.96 -6.76
CA GLU A 492 5.34 34.53 -5.49
C GLU A 492 6.55 33.61 -5.66
N ILE A 493 6.67 32.88 -6.78
CA ILE A 493 7.82 32.04 -7.10
C ILE A 493 8.84 32.85 -7.92
N ASN A 494 8.37 33.50 -8.99
CA ASN A 494 9.23 34.19 -9.94
C ASN A 494 10.00 35.35 -9.28
N SER A 495 9.35 36.14 -8.42
CA SER A 495 9.99 37.31 -7.78
C SER A 495 11.10 36.95 -6.79
N GLU A 496 11.14 35.70 -6.30
CA GLU A 496 12.23 35.22 -5.45
C GLU A 496 13.50 34.89 -6.25
N ILE A 497 13.36 34.64 -7.56
CA ILE A 497 14.44 34.19 -8.45
C ILE A 497 14.89 35.33 -9.38
N ASP A 498 13.95 36.10 -9.93
CA ASP A 498 14.20 37.24 -10.83
C ASP A 498 14.79 38.44 -10.05
N GLN A 499 16.12 38.43 -9.88
CA GLN A 499 16.83 39.45 -9.11
C GLN A 499 17.02 40.75 -9.89
N ASN A 500 17.08 40.66 -11.22
CA ASN A 500 17.26 41.81 -12.09
C ASN A 500 15.93 42.49 -12.48
N HIS A 501 14.79 41.84 -12.18
CA HIS A 501 13.42 42.27 -12.44
C HIS A 501 13.12 42.49 -13.94
N ASP A 502 13.70 41.67 -14.81
CA ASP A 502 13.49 41.72 -16.27
C ASP A 502 12.32 40.84 -16.75
N GLY A 503 11.69 40.10 -15.83
CA GLY A 503 10.56 39.21 -16.09
C GLY A 503 10.96 37.86 -16.68
N LYS A 504 12.26 37.53 -16.70
CA LYS A 504 12.83 36.25 -17.09
C LYS A 504 13.65 35.68 -15.94
N LEU A 505 13.94 34.37 -15.98
CA LEU A 505 14.75 33.71 -14.96
C LEU A 505 16.04 33.21 -15.61
N SER A 506 17.10 34.00 -15.57
CA SER A 506 18.39 33.59 -16.16
C SER A 506 19.00 32.38 -15.43
N ARG A 507 19.94 31.70 -16.09
CA ARG A 507 20.64 30.54 -15.51
C ARG A 507 21.40 30.91 -14.27
N GLU A 508 22.01 32.08 -14.29
CA GLU A 508 22.76 32.64 -13.19
C GLU A 508 21.83 32.95 -12.00
N GLU A 509 20.65 33.51 -12.24
CA GLU A 509 19.64 33.79 -11.21
C GLU A 509 19.10 32.52 -10.57
N VAL A 510 18.70 31.55 -11.39
CA VAL A 510 18.24 30.23 -10.95
C VAL A 510 19.34 29.56 -10.13
N ALA A 511 20.56 29.45 -10.68
CA ALA A 511 21.68 28.83 -9.98
C ALA A 511 22.01 29.53 -8.65
N ALA A 512 22.05 30.86 -8.64
CA ALA A 512 22.32 31.64 -7.43
C ALA A 512 21.21 31.48 -6.37
N HIS A 513 19.96 31.47 -6.81
CA HIS A 513 18.80 31.29 -5.93
C HIS A 513 18.89 29.92 -5.23
N TYR A 514 19.06 28.83 -5.97
CA TYR A 514 19.11 27.48 -5.40
C TYR A 514 20.40 27.19 -4.63
N ALA A 515 21.53 27.78 -5.01
CA ALA A 515 22.80 27.65 -4.27
C ALA A 515 22.82 28.42 -2.93
N SER A 516 21.88 29.33 -2.67
CA SER A 516 21.86 30.16 -1.46
C SER A 516 21.58 29.38 -0.16
N GLY A 517 21.01 28.18 -0.24
CA GLY A 517 20.89 27.25 0.89
C GLY A 517 19.73 27.50 1.86
N ASP A 518 18.87 28.49 1.64
CA ASP A 518 17.57 28.59 2.33
C ASP A 518 16.65 27.43 1.90
N ARG A 519 16.03 26.74 2.85
CA ARG A 519 15.22 25.53 2.61
C ARG A 519 13.78 25.71 3.06
N SER A 520 13.46 26.84 3.69
CA SER A 520 12.12 27.13 4.21
C SER A 520 11.08 27.19 3.09
N ARG A 521 11.50 27.68 1.92
CA ARG A 521 10.76 27.75 0.65
C ARG A 521 10.41 26.42 -0.03
N TYR A 522 10.96 25.29 0.41
CA TYR A 522 10.71 23.97 -0.22
C TYR A 522 9.59 23.17 0.44
N LEU A 523 8.98 23.68 1.50
CA LEU A 523 7.74 23.14 2.07
C LEU A 523 6.52 23.69 1.30
N ARG A 524 6.55 23.60 -0.03
CA ARG A 524 5.49 24.02 -0.94
C ARG A 524 4.90 22.82 -1.66
N ALA A 525 3.57 22.73 -1.66
CA ALA A 525 2.78 21.82 -2.46
C ALA A 525 2.24 22.63 -3.64
N ILE A 526 2.72 22.34 -4.85
CA ILE A 526 2.44 23.19 -6.01
C ILE A 526 1.62 22.41 -7.02
N LEU A 527 0.39 22.86 -7.26
CA LEU A 527 -0.51 22.26 -8.25
C LEU A 527 -0.16 22.80 -9.64
N HIS A 528 0.33 21.97 -10.54
CA HIS A 528 0.56 22.35 -11.93
C HIS A 528 0.51 21.13 -12.84
N VAL A 529 0.52 21.36 -14.16
CA VAL A 529 0.61 20.26 -15.13
C VAL A 529 1.98 19.61 -15.09
N SER A 530 2.02 18.28 -15.10
CA SER A 530 3.24 17.49 -15.17
C SER A 530 3.98 17.71 -16.50
N GLU A 531 5.31 17.76 -16.46
CA GLU A 531 6.17 17.86 -17.64
C GLU A 531 6.13 16.62 -18.55
N TRP A 532 5.50 15.52 -18.10
CA TRP A 532 5.53 14.23 -18.78
C TRP A 532 4.30 13.93 -19.65
N THR A 533 3.35 14.86 -19.75
CA THR A 533 2.17 14.77 -20.62
C THR A 533 2.42 15.40 -21.99
N ALA A 534 1.68 14.95 -23.01
CA ALA A 534 1.68 15.61 -24.32
C ALA A 534 0.91 16.94 -24.30
N GLU A 535 -0.16 17.01 -23.51
CA GLU A 535 -1.03 18.19 -23.40
C GLU A 535 -0.82 18.92 -22.06
N PRO A 536 -0.86 20.27 -22.03
CA PRO A 536 -0.97 21.18 -23.18
C PRO A 536 0.18 21.06 -24.19
N ASN A 537 -0.11 21.22 -25.48
CA ASN A 537 0.86 21.04 -26.55
C ASN A 537 2.16 21.83 -26.31
N TRP A 538 3.29 21.12 -26.30
CA TRP A 538 4.60 21.69 -26.01
C TRP A 538 5.04 22.75 -27.03
N ALA A 539 4.93 22.47 -28.33
CA ALA A 539 5.39 23.41 -29.36
C ALA A 539 4.56 24.70 -29.36
N GLU A 540 3.24 24.60 -29.16
CA GLU A 540 2.35 25.76 -29.03
C GLU A 540 2.65 26.56 -27.77
N SER A 541 2.83 25.89 -26.63
CA SER A 541 3.15 26.54 -25.35
C SER A 541 4.46 27.31 -25.43
N LEU A 542 5.49 26.72 -26.04
CA LEU A 542 6.79 27.37 -26.24
C LEU A 542 6.67 28.58 -27.19
N ARG A 543 5.90 28.51 -28.27
CA ARG A 543 5.72 29.65 -29.20
C ARG A 543 4.94 30.81 -28.57
N ALA A 544 4.02 30.51 -27.65
CA ALA A 544 3.15 31.50 -27.05
C ALA A 544 3.83 32.33 -25.95
N THR A 545 4.93 31.86 -25.38
CA THR A 545 5.60 32.53 -24.26
C THR A 545 6.60 33.60 -24.73
N PRO A 546 6.72 34.73 -23.99
CA PRO A 546 7.80 35.70 -24.21
C PRO A 546 9.20 35.10 -24.11
N ASP A 547 9.36 34.02 -23.35
CA ASP A 547 10.64 33.39 -23.03
C ASP A 547 11.32 32.78 -24.30
N PHE A 548 10.54 32.39 -25.31
CA PHE A 548 11.03 31.75 -26.55
C PHE A 548 10.71 32.55 -27.82
N ARG A 549 10.29 33.82 -27.70
CA ARG A 549 9.88 34.66 -28.84
C ARG A 549 10.95 34.82 -29.93
N ASP A 550 12.22 34.71 -29.53
CA ASP A 550 13.40 34.95 -30.38
C ASP A 550 13.93 33.63 -30.99
N VAL A 551 13.32 32.49 -30.68
CA VAL A 551 13.68 31.15 -31.20
C VAL A 551 12.83 30.84 -32.43
N ALA A 552 13.45 30.34 -33.50
CA ALA A 552 12.72 30.04 -34.72
C ALA A 552 11.72 28.89 -34.52
N THR A 553 10.57 28.93 -35.20
CA THR A 553 9.54 27.89 -35.09
C THR A 553 10.07 26.49 -35.38
N ALA A 554 10.96 26.35 -36.37
CA ALA A 554 11.59 25.08 -36.72
C ALA A 554 12.53 24.57 -35.63
N GLU A 555 13.26 25.46 -34.95
CA GLU A 555 14.13 25.13 -33.83
C GLU A 555 13.31 24.67 -32.61
N ILE A 556 12.15 25.30 -32.36
CA ILE A 556 11.20 24.85 -31.33
C ILE A 556 10.68 23.43 -31.66
N GLU A 557 10.29 23.17 -32.90
CA GLU A 557 9.80 21.85 -33.31
C GLU A 557 10.87 20.77 -33.17
N GLU A 558 12.09 21.05 -33.60
CA GLU A 558 13.24 20.14 -33.46
C GLU A 558 13.55 19.87 -31.98
N MET A 559 13.58 20.91 -31.15
CA MET A 559 13.78 20.79 -29.70
C MET A 559 12.69 19.92 -29.06
N VAL A 560 11.42 20.14 -29.39
CA VAL A 560 10.31 19.33 -28.88
C VAL A 560 10.43 17.87 -29.35
N ALA A 561 10.77 17.64 -30.62
CA ALA A 561 10.90 16.29 -31.16
C ALA A 561 12.07 15.52 -30.54
N GLU A 562 13.19 16.17 -30.28
CA GLU A 562 14.41 15.50 -29.80
C GLU A 562 14.52 15.43 -28.28
N GLN A 563 14.09 16.47 -27.56
CA GLN A 563 14.34 16.61 -26.12
C GLN A 563 13.10 16.35 -25.25
N ILE A 564 11.89 16.60 -25.76
CA ILE A 564 10.65 16.48 -24.98
C ILE A 564 9.90 15.19 -25.33
N THR A 565 9.53 15.05 -26.61
CA THR A 565 8.66 13.97 -27.11
C THR A 565 9.13 12.57 -26.68
N PRO A 566 10.44 12.24 -26.70
CA PRO A 566 10.92 10.93 -26.27
C PRO A 566 10.70 10.67 -24.78
N GLY A 567 10.63 11.72 -23.94
CA GLY A 567 10.41 11.63 -22.50
C GLY A 567 8.94 11.50 -22.11
N LEU A 568 8.00 11.80 -23.01
CA LEU A 568 6.57 11.74 -22.72
C LEU A 568 6.12 10.29 -22.46
N TRP A 569 5.50 10.07 -21.32
CA TRP A 569 5.02 8.76 -20.89
C TRP A 569 3.62 8.78 -20.29
N TRP A 570 3.14 9.94 -19.85
CA TRP A 570 1.85 10.08 -19.19
C TRP A 570 0.75 10.25 -20.25
N ASP A 571 0.32 9.12 -20.81
CA ASP A 571 -0.82 9.02 -21.73
C ASP A 571 -2.09 8.53 -21.01
N ASP A 572 -3.23 8.52 -21.70
CA ASP A 572 -4.52 8.05 -21.15
C ASP A 572 -4.48 6.62 -20.60
N ARG A 573 -3.60 5.76 -21.15
CA ARG A 573 -3.48 4.37 -20.69
C ARG A 573 -2.77 4.34 -19.34
N VAL A 574 -1.69 5.09 -19.19
CA VAL A 574 -0.98 5.24 -17.91
C VAL A 574 -1.84 5.96 -16.90
N ALA A 575 -2.50 7.06 -17.27
CA ALA A 575 -3.40 7.81 -16.40
C ALA A 575 -4.48 6.89 -15.81
N ARG A 576 -5.17 6.13 -16.67
CA ARG A 576 -6.21 5.18 -16.25
C ARG A 576 -5.67 4.05 -15.37
N HIS A 577 -4.53 3.47 -15.74
CA HIS A 577 -3.95 2.33 -15.03
C HIS A 577 -3.37 2.72 -13.67
N ALA A 578 -2.62 3.82 -13.63
CA ALA A 578 -1.97 4.33 -12.43
C ALA A 578 -2.92 5.14 -11.53
N ARG A 579 -4.14 5.45 -12.01
CA ARG A 579 -5.13 6.33 -11.35
C ARG A 579 -4.62 7.75 -11.17
N LEU A 580 -3.99 8.25 -12.22
CA LEU A 580 -3.54 9.61 -12.33
C LEU A 580 -4.54 10.41 -13.19
N PRO A 581 -4.68 11.72 -12.96
CA PRO A 581 -5.52 12.55 -13.81
C PRO A 581 -4.98 12.56 -15.25
N SER A 582 -5.88 12.54 -16.23
CA SER A 582 -5.52 12.48 -17.66
C SER A 582 -4.96 13.81 -18.18
N ASP A 583 -5.31 14.93 -17.53
CA ASP A 583 -4.77 16.25 -17.85
C ASP A 583 -3.36 16.50 -17.27
N GLY A 584 -2.86 15.58 -16.44
CA GLY A 584 -1.55 15.67 -15.80
C GLY A 584 -1.46 16.70 -14.68
N VAL A 585 -2.56 17.30 -14.23
CA VAL A 585 -2.55 18.32 -13.17
C VAL A 585 -2.49 17.65 -11.79
N VAL A 586 -1.35 17.80 -11.11
CA VAL A 586 -1.07 17.16 -9.82
C VAL A 586 -0.32 18.09 -8.89
N TYR A 587 -0.37 17.81 -7.59
CA TYR A 587 0.50 18.50 -6.64
C TYR A 587 1.90 17.90 -6.69
N HIS A 588 2.89 18.74 -6.92
CA HIS A 588 4.30 18.38 -6.87
C HIS A 588 4.94 18.83 -5.56
N TYR A 589 5.91 18.07 -5.09
CA TYR A 589 6.64 18.29 -3.84
C TYR A 589 8.14 18.18 -4.05
N HIS A 590 8.90 19.04 -3.39
CA HIS A 590 10.35 18.90 -3.35
C HIS A 590 10.74 17.53 -2.74
N PRO A 591 11.34 16.58 -3.49
CA PRO A 591 11.45 15.18 -3.04
C PRO A 591 12.24 14.98 -1.74
N ILE A 592 13.30 15.77 -1.52
CA ILE A 592 14.10 15.70 -0.30
C ILE A 592 13.32 16.25 0.90
N MET A 593 12.50 17.30 0.71
CA MET A 593 11.68 17.85 1.80
C MET A 593 10.53 16.94 2.12
N PHE A 594 9.89 16.33 1.12
CA PHE A 594 8.87 15.33 1.35
C PHE A 594 9.41 14.15 2.17
N LEU A 595 10.56 13.59 1.77
CA LEU A 595 11.24 12.52 2.51
C LEU A 595 11.52 12.92 3.95
N ARG A 596 12.07 14.12 4.16
CA ARG A 596 12.35 14.66 5.49
C ARG A 596 11.08 14.85 6.31
N PHE A 597 10.05 15.48 5.76
CA PHE A 597 8.78 15.77 6.41
C PHE A 597 8.12 14.48 6.91
N PHE A 598 8.00 13.48 6.03
CA PHE A 598 7.38 12.21 6.36
C PHE A 598 8.14 11.49 7.49
N ASN A 599 9.46 11.40 7.38
CA ASN A 599 10.28 10.68 8.38
C ASN A 599 10.42 11.45 9.70
N LYS A 600 10.48 12.78 9.65
CA LYS A 600 10.41 13.63 10.85
C LYS A 600 9.16 13.34 11.66
N GLY A 601 7.99 13.25 11.00
CA GLY A 601 6.73 12.92 11.68
C GLY A 601 6.78 11.56 12.39
N LEU A 602 7.43 10.56 11.79
CA LEU A 602 7.63 9.24 12.41
C LEU A 602 8.57 9.29 13.62
N ILE A 603 9.66 10.05 13.53
CA ILE A 603 10.67 10.17 14.60
C ILE A 603 10.11 10.97 15.79
N GLU A 604 9.43 12.09 15.51
CA GLU A 604 8.80 12.92 16.55
C GLU A 604 7.71 12.12 17.26
N ALA A 605 6.81 11.44 16.53
CA ALA A 605 5.78 10.60 17.11
C ALA A 605 6.37 9.49 17.99
N ALA A 606 7.47 8.86 17.57
CA ALA A 606 8.18 7.87 18.38
C ALA A 606 8.78 8.46 19.67
N SER A 607 9.25 9.71 19.61
CA SER A 607 9.84 10.43 20.76
C SER A 607 8.78 10.95 21.75
N THR A 608 7.59 11.30 21.26
CA THR A 608 6.45 11.77 22.07
C THR A 608 5.50 10.65 22.46
N ALA A 609 5.76 9.41 22.04
CA ALA A 609 4.93 8.26 22.37
C ALA A 609 4.76 8.19 23.89
N ALA A 610 3.50 8.34 24.33
CA ALA A 610 3.20 8.37 25.75
C ALA A 610 3.68 7.06 26.41
N PRO A 611 4.15 7.08 27.67
CA PRO A 611 4.37 5.86 28.41
C PRO A 611 3.09 5.01 28.39
N VAL A 612 3.24 3.68 28.46
CA VAL A 612 2.12 2.72 28.47
C VAL A 612 1.05 3.25 29.42
N VAL A 613 -0.08 3.68 28.85
CA VAL A 613 -1.20 4.22 29.64
C VAL A 613 -1.63 3.13 30.60
N GLU A 614 -1.67 3.41 31.90
CA GLU A 614 -2.29 2.47 32.83
C GLU A 614 -3.78 2.40 32.51
N GLY A 615 -4.18 1.34 31.78
CA GLY A 615 -5.58 1.12 31.45
C GLY A 615 -6.44 0.97 32.71
N LYS A 616 -7.72 1.33 32.59
CA LYS A 616 -8.73 1.06 33.62
C LYS A 616 -9.13 -0.41 33.59
N ASP A 617 -9.73 -0.91 34.66
CA ASP A 617 -10.36 -2.24 34.60
C ASP A 617 -11.52 -2.23 33.59
N ALA A 618 -11.65 -3.33 32.85
CA ALA A 618 -12.73 -3.56 31.91
C ALA A 618 -14.10 -3.39 32.60
N PRO A 619 -15.10 -2.72 31.99
CA PRO A 619 -16.47 -2.77 32.46
C PRO A 619 -17.02 -4.20 32.30
N ASP A 620 -17.80 -4.68 33.28
CA ASP A 620 -18.44 -6.01 33.22
C ASP A 620 -19.41 -6.17 32.02
N THR A 621 -19.82 -5.06 31.40
CA THR A 621 -20.70 -5.04 30.22
C THR A 621 -20.00 -5.45 28.93
N ILE A 622 -18.67 -5.42 28.87
CA ILE A 622 -17.94 -5.87 27.68
C ILE A 622 -17.72 -7.38 27.79
N THR A 623 -18.54 -8.13 27.07
CA THR A 623 -18.53 -9.59 27.14
C THR A 623 -17.83 -10.26 25.96
N ASP A 624 -17.18 -9.52 25.07
CA ASP A 624 -16.49 -10.05 23.88
C ASP A 624 -17.37 -11.02 23.06
N ASP A 625 -18.67 -10.68 22.95
CA ASP A 625 -19.81 -11.52 22.52
C ASP A 625 -19.76 -13.02 22.88
N PHE A 626 -19.31 -13.39 24.08
CA PHE A 626 -19.52 -14.76 24.60
C PHE A 626 -21.01 -15.17 24.64
N HIS A 627 -21.93 -14.19 24.51
CA HIS A 627 -23.38 -14.37 24.51
C HIS A 627 -24.03 -14.32 23.12
N ASP A 628 -23.30 -14.07 22.04
CA ASP A 628 -23.84 -14.22 20.67
C ASP A 628 -23.89 -15.70 20.29
N VAL A 629 -24.99 -16.34 20.67
CA VAL A 629 -25.22 -17.77 20.42
C VAL A 629 -25.77 -18.02 19.01
N ASP A 630 -26.32 -17.00 18.35
CA ASP A 630 -26.98 -17.13 17.05
C ASP A 630 -26.22 -16.48 15.87
N GLY A 631 -25.06 -15.88 16.14
CA GLY A 631 -24.17 -15.29 15.14
C GLY A 631 -24.71 -13.97 14.55
N SER A 632 -25.72 -13.37 15.17
CA SER A 632 -26.39 -12.20 14.62
C SER A 632 -25.56 -10.92 14.70
N SER A 633 -24.62 -10.82 15.65
CA SER A 633 -23.78 -9.61 15.79
C SER A 633 -22.73 -9.47 14.69
N MET A 634 -22.49 -10.54 13.92
CA MET A 634 -21.48 -10.62 12.87
C MET A 634 -22.08 -10.52 11.46
N ARG A 635 -23.39 -10.24 11.38
CA ARG A 635 -24.16 -10.02 10.15
C ARG A 635 -24.84 -8.65 10.19
N SER A 636 -25.05 -8.01 9.04
CA SER A 636 -25.75 -6.72 8.96
C SER A 636 -26.68 -6.64 7.75
N GLU A 637 -27.74 -5.82 7.83
CA GLU A 637 -28.65 -5.60 6.70
C GLU A 637 -27.95 -5.04 5.45
N LEU A 638 -26.82 -4.34 5.62
CA LEU A 638 -25.98 -3.84 4.51
C LEU A 638 -25.38 -4.96 3.67
N GLU A 639 -25.21 -6.16 4.23
CA GLU A 639 -24.71 -7.34 3.51
C GLU A 639 -25.74 -7.92 2.54
N GLU A 640 -27.03 -7.71 2.81
CA GLU A 640 -28.15 -8.19 2.02
C GLU A 640 -28.72 -7.10 1.10
N ALA A 641 -28.55 -5.82 1.44
CA ALA A 641 -29.02 -4.69 0.65
C ALA A 641 -28.27 -4.59 -0.70
N THR A 642 -29.00 -4.57 -1.82
CA THR A 642 -28.46 -4.22 -3.13
C THR A 642 -28.15 -2.73 -3.15
N ASP A 643 -26.89 -2.35 -3.31
CA ASP A 643 -26.56 -0.95 -3.60
C ASP A 643 -26.97 -0.66 -5.05
N PRO A 644 -27.87 0.30 -5.33
CA PRO A 644 -28.24 0.66 -6.70
C PRO A 644 -27.03 1.05 -7.55
N CYS A 645 -25.95 1.53 -6.93
CA CYS A 645 -24.71 1.92 -7.59
C CYS A 645 -23.91 0.70 -8.08
N ASP A 646 -24.12 -0.50 -7.52
CA ASP A 646 -23.43 -1.73 -7.94
C ASP A 646 -24.00 -2.33 -9.25
N GLU A 647 -25.27 -2.05 -9.59
CA GLU A 647 -25.88 -2.60 -10.80
C GLU A 647 -25.32 -1.96 -12.09
N SER A 648 -24.73 -0.78 -11.97
CA SER A 648 -24.14 -0.02 -13.08
C SER A 648 -22.63 -0.19 -13.27
N LEU A 649 -21.92 -0.84 -12.34
CA LEU A 649 -20.45 -0.94 -12.41
C LEU A 649 -20.03 -1.96 -13.47
N SER A 650 -19.33 -1.48 -14.52
CA SER A 650 -18.71 -2.38 -15.49
C SER A 650 -17.52 -3.12 -14.88
N LEU A 651 -17.07 -4.20 -15.53
CA LEU A 651 -15.80 -4.84 -15.15
C LEU A 651 -14.63 -3.85 -15.19
N GLU A 652 -14.67 -2.88 -16.11
CA GLU A 652 -13.65 -1.84 -16.18
C GLU A 652 -13.70 -0.93 -14.95
N ASP A 653 -14.89 -0.55 -14.47
CA ASP A 653 -15.06 0.29 -13.27
C ASP A 653 -14.63 -0.43 -11.99
N LEU A 654 -14.95 -1.71 -11.88
CA LEU A 654 -14.51 -2.56 -10.77
C LEU A 654 -12.99 -2.72 -10.75
N VAL A 655 -12.37 -2.96 -11.91
CA VAL A 655 -10.91 -3.15 -12.03
C VAL A 655 -10.15 -1.84 -11.82
N ARG A 656 -10.73 -0.70 -12.21
CA ARG A 656 -10.16 0.64 -11.95
C ARG A 656 -9.96 0.89 -10.47
N GLY A 657 -10.87 0.42 -9.60
CA GLY A 657 -10.74 0.40 -8.15
C GLY A 657 -10.75 1.78 -7.46
N PHE A 658 -11.43 1.83 -6.32
CA PHE A 658 -11.34 2.81 -5.22
C PHE A 658 -11.85 4.23 -5.32
N GLU A 659 -12.55 4.58 -6.37
CA GLU A 659 -13.77 5.35 -6.14
C GLU A 659 -14.88 4.45 -6.67
N SER A 660 -15.62 3.81 -5.75
CA SER A 660 -17.05 3.81 -6.03
C SER A 660 -17.33 5.28 -6.24
N PRO A 661 -17.87 5.73 -7.39
CA PRO A 661 -18.37 7.08 -7.43
C PRO A 661 -19.14 7.25 -6.12
N GLU A 662 -18.80 8.29 -5.34
CA GLU A 662 -19.81 8.81 -4.42
C GLU A 662 -21.06 8.86 -5.29
N CYS A 663 -22.11 8.15 -4.88
CA CYS A 663 -23.36 8.23 -5.62
C CYS A 663 -23.75 9.71 -5.51
N VAL A 664 -23.37 10.50 -6.50
CA VAL A 664 -23.76 11.89 -6.61
C VAL A 664 -25.24 11.79 -6.93
N GLU A 665 -26.07 12.15 -5.95
CA GLU A 665 -27.50 12.37 -6.21
C GLU A 665 -27.70 13.35 -7.37
#